data_AF-A0A3Q7U302-F1
#
_entry.id   AF-A0A3Q7U302-F1
#
_cell.length_a   1.000
_cell.length_b   1.000
_cell.length_c   1.000
_cell.angle_alpha   90.00
_cell.angle_beta   90.00
_cell.angle_gamma   90.00
#
_symmetry.space_group_name_H-M   'P 1'
#
loop_
_entity.id
_entity.type
_entity.pdbx_description
1 polymer ?
#
loop_
_entity_poly.entity_id
_entity_poly.type
_entity_poly.pdbx_seq_one_letter_code
_entity_poly.pdbx_strand_id
1 'polypeptide(L)'
;MMAGIPLLLFRWKPVWGVRLRLRPCNLARAETLVIEIRDKEDNSWQLYTVQVQTEAIGEGSLELPARGQAEDGRSQAAVGAVPEGAWKDTAQFCKNEEAQRTLRYYLFRGQRYIWIESQQAFCQASLLDNGRTCEDVHRSCSGLSLQDQAVRKTIYGPNVISVPVKSYPQLLVDEAFSIGLWLADRYYSYALCIFLISTASICLSLYKTRKQSQTLRDMVQLSARVCVCRPGGEEEWVDSSELVPGDCLVLPREGGLVPCDAALVAGECVVNESSLTGESVPVLKTALPEGPVSYCPETHRRHTLFCGTLVLQARAFVGPHVLAVVTQTGFCTAKGGLVSSILHPRPIDFKFYKHSMKFVAALSVLALLGTVYSIFILHRNRVPLNEIVIRALDLVTVVVPPALPAAMTVCTLYAQSRLRSQGIFCIHPLRINLGGKLQLVCFDKTGTLTEDGLDVMGVVPLKGQAFLPLVPEPRRLPAGPLLRALATCHALSRLQDTPVGDPMDLKMVESTGWVLEEGPAADSAFGTQVLAVMRPPLQEAQLQGREEPLVPVSILNRFPFSSALQRMNVVVAWPGAAQPEAYVKGSPELVAGLCNPETVPADFAQMLQSYTAAGYRVVALASKPLPIVPSLEAAQQLSRDAVERELSLLGLLVMRNLLKPQTTPVIQALRRTRIRTVMVTGDNLQTAVTVAQGCGMVGPRERLVIIHATPPERGQPASLELLPLESPTAVNGAKDPDQAASYTMEPDPRSSHLALSGSTFGVLMKHFPKLLPKILVQGTVFARMAPEQKTELVCELQKLQYCVGMCGDGANDCGALKAADVGISLSQAEASVVSPFTSSMASIECVPMVIREGRCSLDTSFSVFKYMALYSLTQFISVLILYTINTNLGDVQFLAIDLVITTTVAVLMSRTGPALALGRARPPGALLSVPVLSSLLLHVVLVAGVQLGGYFLTVAQPWFVPLNKTVPAPDNLPNYENTVVFSLSGFQYLILAAAVSKGAPFRRPLYTNVPFLLALALLGSILAGLLLVPGLLQGPLALRNIADTCFKLLLLGLVAFNFVAAFVLESVLDQCLPACLRRLRPKKASKKRFKQLERELAEQPWPPPTGPVR
;
A
#
# COMPACT_ATOMS: atom_id res chain seq x y z
N MET A 1 18.98 -8.16 38.77
CA MET A 1 18.02 -8.85 37.87
C MET A 1 16.61 -8.45 38.27
N MET A 2 15.85 -7.79 37.40
CA MET A 2 14.44 -7.49 37.65
C MET A 2 13.58 -8.61 37.04
N ALA A 3 12.95 -9.42 37.89
CA ALA A 3 11.97 -10.44 37.48
C ALA A 3 10.54 -9.94 37.79
N GLY A 4 9.54 -10.52 37.13
CA GLY A 4 8.13 -10.27 37.42
C GLY A 4 7.51 -9.04 36.75
N ILE A 5 6.43 -8.52 37.36
CA ILE A 5 5.56 -7.46 36.83
C ILE A 5 6.30 -6.18 36.37
N PRO A 6 7.39 -5.71 37.03
CA PRO A 6 8.14 -4.54 36.57
C PRO A 6 8.81 -4.74 35.20
N LEU A 7 9.31 -5.95 34.90
CA LEU A 7 9.90 -6.28 33.59
C LEU A 7 8.84 -6.19 32.48
N LEU A 8 7.62 -6.67 32.76
CA LEU A 8 6.47 -6.60 31.86
C LEU A 8 6.01 -5.15 31.64
N LEU A 9 5.92 -4.36 32.73
CA LEU A 9 5.60 -2.94 32.67
C LEU A 9 6.61 -2.17 31.82
N PHE A 10 7.91 -2.44 31.99
CA PHE A 10 8.96 -1.81 31.18
C PHE A 10 8.93 -2.28 29.73
N ARG A 11 8.50 -3.51 29.45
CA ARG A 11 8.30 -3.99 28.08
C ARG A 11 7.12 -3.29 27.38
N TRP A 12 6.02 -3.05 28.10
CA TRP A 12 4.84 -2.37 27.55
C TRP A 12 4.97 -0.84 27.53
N LYS A 13 5.80 -0.28 28.43
CA LYS A 13 6.13 1.14 28.53
C LYS A 13 7.66 1.30 28.62
N PRO A 14 8.38 1.19 27.48
CA PRO A 14 9.86 1.23 27.46
C PRO A 14 10.44 2.52 28.05
N VAL A 15 9.74 3.64 27.91
CA VAL A 15 10.14 4.93 28.53
C VAL A 15 10.19 4.87 30.04
N TRP A 16 9.29 4.13 30.69
CA TRP A 16 9.31 3.99 32.14
C TRP A 16 10.52 3.16 32.57
N GLY A 17 10.83 2.10 31.82
CA GLY A 17 12.04 1.31 32.02
C GLY A 17 13.32 2.13 31.85
N VAL A 18 13.38 3.01 30.84
CA VAL A 18 14.53 3.90 30.60
C VAL A 18 14.63 4.97 31.69
N ARG A 19 13.55 5.68 32.02
CA ARG A 19 13.55 6.74 33.05
C ARG A 19 13.90 6.22 34.45
N LEU A 20 13.57 4.96 34.74
CA LEU A 20 13.89 4.34 36.03
C LEU A 20 15.30 3.75 36.10
N ARG A 21 15.96 3.49 34.95
CA ARG A 21 17.30 2.88 34.90
C ARG A 21 18.41 3.85 34.51
N LEU A 22 18.10 4.87 33.72
CA LEU A 22 19.07 5.74 33.08
C LEU A 22 18.77 7.21 33.37
N ARG A 23 19.83 8.04 33.40
CA ARG A 23 19.70 9.49 33.54
C ARG A 23 19.81 10.16 32.16
N PRO A 24 19.02 11.21 31.88
CA PRO A 24 19.14 11.96 30.65
C PRO A 24 20.52 12.63 30.58
N CYS A 25 21.18 12.53 29.44
CA CYS A 25 22.48 13.14 29.15
C CYS A 25 22.49 13.76 27.75
N ASN A 26 23.55 14.48 27.41
CA ASN A 26 23.74 15.00 26.05
C ASN A 26 23.87 13.83 25.05
N LEU A 27 23.34 13.99 23.83
CA LEU A 27 23.40 13.00 22.74
C LEU A 27 24.85 12.54 22.49
N ALA A 28 25.81 13.46 22.61
CA ALA A 28 27.23 13.19 22.49
C ALA A 28 27.78 12.17 23.51
N ARG A 29 27.08 11.86 24.60
CA ARG A 29 27.50 10.86 25.60
C ARG A 29 26.44 9.78 25.85
N ALA A 30 25.36 9.78 25.09
CA ALA A 30 24.28 8.83 25.27
C ALA A 30 24.67 7.42 24.78
N GLU A 31 24.49 6.43 25.64
CA GLU A 31 24.61 5.00 25.29
C GLU A 31 23.28 4.40 24.83
N THR A 32 22.17 4.98 25.28
CA THR A 32 20.81 4.57 24.90
C THR A 32 20.02 5.78 24.45
N LEU A 33 19.38 5.67 23.30
CA LEU A 33 18.56 6.71 22.69
C LEU A 33 17.09 6.33 22.76
N VAL A 34 16.23 7.32 23.04
CA VAL A 34 14.78 7.20 22.94
C VAL A 34 14.35 7.95 21.68
N ILE A 35 13.84 7.22 20.68
CA ILE A 35 13.40 7.79 19.41
C ILE A 35 11.90 8.05 19.50
N GLU A 36 11.53 9.32 19.35
CA GLU A 36 10.15 9.79 19.32
C GLU A 36 9.69 10.00 17.88
N ILE A 37 8.71 9.20 17.45
CA ILE A 37 8.05 9.38 16.16
C ILE A 37 6.68 9.98 16.41
N ARG A 38 6.48 11.19 15.87
CA ARG A 38 5.18 11.85 15.88
C ARG A 38 4.34 11.32 14.74
N ASP A 39 3.26 10.60 15.07
CA ASP A 39 2.26 10.27 14.07
C ASP A 39 1.45 11.52 13.74
N LYS A 40 1.43 11.92 12.46
CA LYS A 40 0.82 13.19 12.01
C LYS A 40 -0.71 13.19 12.21
N GLU A 41 -1.33 12.01 12.35
CA GLU A 41 -2.78 11.86 12.39
C GLU A 41 -3.39 11.91 13.79
N ASP A 42 -2.74 11.35 14.81
CA ASP A 42 -3.37 11.12 16.13
C ASP A 42 -2.71 11.89 17.28
N ASN A 43 -1.73 12.75 17.00
CA ASN A 43 -0.93 13.49 18.00
C ASN A 43 -0.32 12.57 19.08
N SER A 44 -0.27 11.26 18.80
CA SER A 44 0.26 10.21 19.67
C SER A 44 1.71 9.97 19.32
N TRP A 45 2.55 9.92 20.35
CA TRP A 45 3.98 9.64 20.22
C TRP A 45 4.23 8.14 20.27
N GLN A 46 4.92 7.61 19.26
CA GLN A 46 5.50 6.28 19.33
C GLN A 46 6.95 6.41 19.79
N LEU A 47 7.29 5.63 20.82
CA LEU A 47 8.56 5.70 21.51
C LEU A 47 9.31 4.38 21.32
N TYR A 48 10.53 4.47 20.80
CA TYR A 48 11.43 3.33 20.60
C TYR A 48 12.71 3.55 21.40
N THR A 49 13.34 2.46 21.83
CA THR A 49 14.63 2.50 22.53
C THR A 49 15.68 1.79 21.70
N VAL A 50 16.81 2.46 21.44
CA VAL A 50 17.92 1.93 20.64
C VAL A 50 19.23 2.10 21.42
N GLN A 51 20.14 1.14 21.30
CA GLN A 51 21.48 1.23 21.88
C GLN A 51 22.47 1.81 20.86
N VAL A 52 23.36 2.68 21.33
CA VAL A 52 24.46 3.24 20.55
C VAL A 52 25.63 2.26 20.59
N GLN A 53 26.18 1.95 19.43
CA GLN A 53 27.34 1.10 19.23
C GLN A 53 28.56 1.98 18.91
N THR A 54 29.74 1.49 19.29
CA THR A 54 31.03 2.17 19.07
C THR A 54 31.99 1.21 18.37
N GLU A 55 32.57 1.64 17.26
CA GLU A 55 33.59 0.90 16.48
C GLU A 55 34.84 1.75 16.31
N ALA A 56 36.03 1.15 16.39
CA ALA A 56 37.29 1.84 16.12
C ALA A 56 37.54 1.93 14.60
N ILE A 57 37.96 3.09 14.09
CA ILE A 57 38.37 3.28 12.69
C ILE A 57 39.89 3.29 12.62
N GLY A 58 40.48 2.56 11.67
CA GLY A 58 41.93 2.59 11.40
C GLY A 58 42.39 3.96 10.88
N GLU A 59 43.65 4.33 11.14
CA GLU A 59 44.22 5.61 10.73
C GLU A 59 44.38 5.69 9.20
N GLY A 60 43.48 6.45 8.56
CA GLY A 60 43.53 6.80 7.15
C GLY A 60 42.57 7.96 6.87
N SER A 61 43.11 9.09 6.41
CA SER A 61 42.43 10.37 6.22
C SER A 61 41.32 10.35 5.17
N LEU A 62 40.06 10.46 5.61
CA LEU A 62 38.96 10.99 4.79
C LEU A 62 39.00 12.52 4.89
N GLU A 63 39.66 13.18 3.93
CA GLU A 63 39.28 14.56 3.59
C GLU A 63 37.98 14.48 2.77
N LEU A 64 36.88 14.96 3.35
CA LEU A 64 35.65 15.20 2.60
C LEU A 64 35.91 16.26 1.52
N PRO A 65 35.29 16.18 0.33
CA PRO A 65 35.48 17.18 -0.71
C PRO A 65 35.12 18.57 -0.18
N ALA A 66 36.02 19.53 -0.41
CA ALA A 66 35.93 20.90 0.08
C ALA A 66 34.62 21.56 -0.37
N ARG A 67 33.71 21.79 0.58
CA ARG A 67 32.58 22.70 0.37
C ARG A 67 33.12 24.12 0.25
N GLY A 68 32.62 24.88 -0.74
CA GLY A 68 32.92 26.30 -0.92
C GLY A 68 32.83 27.08 0.40
N GLN A 69 33.83 27.94 0.59
CA GLN A 69 34.19 28.69 1.79
C GLN A 69 33.00 29.28 2.57
N ALA A 70 32.97 29.03 3.88
CA ALA A 70 32.48 29.96 4.87
C ALA A 70 33.59 30.12 5.92
N GLU A 71 33.96 31.36 6.20
CA GLU A 71 35.00 31.77 7.15
C GLU A 71 34.71 31.21 8.54
N ASP A 72 35.45 30.19 8.97
CA ASP A 72 35.87 29.95 10.35
C ASP A 72 36.74 28.68 10.38
N GLY A 73 38.03 28.84 10.69
CA GLY A 73 39.07 27.81 10.60
C GLY A 73 38.95 26.64 11.59
N ARG A 74 37.91 25.81 11.46
CA ARG A 74 37.77 24.52 12.16
C ARG A 74 37.61 23.38 11.17
N SER A 75 38.55 22.43 11.22
CA SER A 75 38.63 21.25 10.36
C SER A 75 37.33 20.42 10.35
N GLN A 76 36.83 20.10 9.17
CA GLN A 76 35.63 19.27 8.95
C GLN A 76 35.98 17.78 9.02
N ALA A 77 36.13 17.22 10.22
CA ALA A 77 36.23 15.77 10.41
C ALA A 77 34.88 15.19 10.83
N ALA A 78 34.37 14.20 10.10
CA ALA A 78 33.13 13.47 10.43
C ALA A 78 33.30 12.50 11.62
N VAL A 79 34.49 12.42 12.23
CA VAL A 79 34.84 11.41 13.24
C VAL A 79 35.48 12.08 14.44
N GLY A 80 34.85 11.95 15.61
CA GLY A 80 35.27 12.60 16.83
C GLY A 80 36.54 11.99 17.44
N ALA A 81 37.48 12.84 17.82
CA ALA A 81 38.43 12.57 18.88
C ALA A 81 37.82 13.05 20.21
N VAL A 82 37.94 12.25 21.27
CA VAL A 82 37.51 12.63 22.61
C VAL A 82 38.45 13.73 23.15
N PRO A 83 37.97 14.91 23.56
CA PRO A 83 38.83 15.89 24.23
C PRO A 83 38.99 15.51 25.71
N GLU A 84 40.20 15.18 26.14
CA GLU A 84 40.56 15.18 27.55
C GLU A 84 40.67 16.61 28.10
N GLY A 85 40.10 16.83 29.29
CA GLY A 85 40.67 17.76 30.26
C GLY A 85 39.78 18.86 30.83
N ALA A 86 39.34 18.68 32.09
CA ALA A 86 39.24 19.73 33.12
C ALA A 86 39.17 19.13 34.56
N TRP A 87 40.25 18.42 34.95
CA TRP A 87 40.95 18.37 36.26
C TRP A 87 40.21 18.17 37.61
N LYS A 88 40.56 17.10 38.35
CA LYS A 88 41.52 17.10 39.49
C LYS A 88 41.75 15.69 40.11
N ASP A 89 43.04 15.38 40.35
CA ASP A 89 43.68 14.40 41.27
C ASP A 89 43.21 12.93 41.22
N THR A 90 44.04 11.92 40.87
CA THR A 90 45.26 11.51 41.56
C THR A 90 46.05 10.50 40.69
N ALA A 91 47.36 10.70 40.58
CA ALA A 91 48.48 9.79 40.26
C ALA A 91 48.32 8.54 39.33
N GLN A 92 49.11 8.59 38.24
CA GLN A 92 49.90 7.49 37.63
C GLN A 92 49.21 6.20 37.19
N PHE A 93 48.95 6.09 35.88
CA PHE A 93 49.46 5.02 35.01
C PHE A 93 49.27 5.44 33.53
N CYS A 94 50.30 6.04 32.93
CA CYS A 94 50.36 6.21 31.48
C CYS A 94 50.58 4.85 30.82
N LYS A 95 49.57 4.36 30.10
CA LYS A 95 49.80 3.72 28.81
C LYS A 95 49.25 4.66 27.74
N ASN A 96 50.11 4.98 26.78
CA ASN A 96 49.74 5.64 25.53
C ASN A 96 48.63 4.80 24.85
N GLU A 97 47.37 5.18 25.00
CA GLU A 97 46.34 4.81 24.05
C GLU A 97 46.31 5.93 23.00
N GLU A 98 46.94 5.65 21.85
CA GLU A 98 46.71 6.40 20.62
C GLU A 98 45.21 6.66 20.49
N ALA A 99 44.83 7.92 20.29
CA ALA A 99 43.44 8.35 20.23
C ALA A 99 42.73 7.69 19.03
N GLN A 100 42.29 6.45 19.20
CA GLN A 100 41.52 5.72 18.20
C GLN A 100 40.26 6.52 17.92
N ARG A 101 40.15 7.00 16.68
CA ARG A 101 38.94 7.66 16.18
C ARG A 101 37.79 6.66 16.27
N THR A 102 36.85 6.92 17.16
CA THR A 102 35.72 6.02 17.42
C THR A 102 34.49 6.46 16.64
N LEU A 103 33.96 5.58 15.79
CA LEU A 103 32.68 5.77 15.13
C LEU A 103 31.55 5.39 16.08
N ARG A 104 30.68 6.35 16.39
CA ARG A 104 29.46 6.08 17.16
C ARG A 104 28.26 6.06 16.24
N TYR A 105 27.49 4.97 16.29
CA TYR A 105 26.34 4.80 15.43
C TYR A 105 25.22 4.00 16.10
N TYR A 106 24.02 4.07 15.54
CA TYR A 106 22.95 3.16 15.89
C TYR A 106 22.17 2.72 14.64
N LEU A 107 21.49 1.58 14.75
CA LEU A 107 20.64 1.04 13.70
C LEU A 107 19.18 1.25 14.06
N PHE A 108 18.43 1.92 13.19
CA PHE A 108 16.99 2.10 13.35
C PHE A 108 16.26 1.79 12.04
N ARG A 109 15.33 0.83 12.10
CA ARG A 109 14.56 0.33 10.93
C ARG A 109 15.42 -0.10 9.74
N GLY A 110 16.59 -0.67 10.03
CA GLY A 110 17.58 -1.11 9.03
C GLY A 110 18.50 0.00 8.51
N GLN A 111 18.25 1.26 8.84
CA GLN A 111 19.11 2.39 8.45
C GLN A 111 20.14 2.69 9.54
N ARG A 112 21.36 3.05 9.11
CA ARG A 112 22.48 3.40 9.98
C ARG A 112 22.53 4.91 10.20
N TYR A 113 22.56 5.32 11.45
CA TYR A 113 22.71 6.71 11.87
C TYR A 113 24.05 6.87 12.58
N ILE A 114 24.88 7.77 12.06
CA ILE A 114 26.23 8.05 12.55
C ILE A 114 26.27 9.39 13.27
N TRP A 115 27.10 9.49 14.30
CA TRP A 115 27.32 10.73 15.03
C TRP A 115 28.22 11.67 14.21
N ILE A 116 27.75 12.88 13.91
CA ILE A 116 28.53 13.93 13.25
C ILE A 116 28.84 15.04 14.27
N GLU A 117 30.13 15.19 14.62
CA GLU A 117 30.57 16.14 15.64
C GLU A 117 30.27 17.60 15.26
N SER A 118 30.38 17.96 13.98
CA SER A 118 30.10 19.32 13.50
C SER A 118 28.64 19.74 13.63
N GLN A 119 27.70 18.79 13.54
CA GLN A 119 26.27 19.05 13.66
C GLN A 119 25.72 18.74 15.05
N GLN A 120 26.54 18.13 15.94
CA GLN A 120 26.12 17.62 17.26
C GLN A 120 24.84 16.76 17.17
N ALA A 121 24.73 15.97 16.09
CA ALA A 121 23.53 15.22 15.77
C ALA A 121 23.87 13.86 15.15
N PHE A 122 22.95 12.91 15.34
CA PHE A 122 22.99 11.65 14.61
C PHE A 122 22.33 11.81 13.24
N CYS A 123 23.11 11.66 12.18
CA CYS A 123 22.66 11.80 10.80
C CYS A 123 22.65 10.44 10.10
N GLN A 124 21.75 10.24 9.17
CA GLN A 124 21.71 9.01 8.37
C GLN A 124 22.98 8.93 7.50
N ALA A 125 23.60 7.75 7.42
CA ALA A 125 24.85 7.55 6.68
C ALA A 125 24.74 7.95 5.18
N SER A 126 23.57 7.75 4.56
CA SER A 126 23.33 8.15 3.16
C SER A 126 23.38 9.67 2.93
N LEU A 127 23.23 10.50 3.98
CA LEU A 127 23.34 11.95 3.86
C LEU A 127 24.78 12.42 3.64
N LEU A 128 25.78 11.58 3.91
CA LEU A 128 27.18 11.90 3.64
C LEU A 128 27.46 12.07 2.14
N ASP A 129 26.72 11.36 1.29
CA ASP A 129 26.88 11.40 -0.17
C ASP A 129 25.94 12.41 -0.86
N ASN A 130 25.02 13.02 -0.10
CA ASN A 130 24.12 14.03 -0.62
C ASN A 130 24.89 15.32 -0.94
N GLY A 131 25.06 15.59 -2.24
CA GLY A 131 25.77 16.77 -2.74
C GLY A 131 26.99 16.46 -3.61
N ARG A 132 27.35 15.18 -3.83
CA ARG A 132 28.34 14.81 -4.85
C ARG A 132 27.89 15.32 -6.22
N THR A 133 28.81 15.89 -6.98
CA THR A 133 28.57 16.30 -8.36
C THR A 133 28.72 15.11 -9.31
N CYS A 134 28.15 15.21 -10.52
CA CYS A 134 28.38 14.18 -11.55
C CYS A 134 29.86 14.02 -11.86
N GLU A 135 30.66 15.08 -11.76
CA GLU A 135 32.12 15.03 -11.91
C GLU A 135 32.80 14.20 -10.81
N ASP A 136 32.38 14.32 -9.54
CA ASP A 136 32.91 13.51 -8.45
C ASP A 136 32.66 12.00 -8.66
N VAL A 137 31.51 11.67 -9.26
CA VAL A 137 31.17 10.29 -9.63
C VAL A 137 32.08 9.80 -10.74
N HIS A 138 32.38 10.63 -11.76
CA HIS A 138 33.32 10.27 -12.83
C HIS A 138 34.75 10.08 -12.32
N ARG A 139 35.21 10.90 -11.37
CA ARG A 139 36.54 10.72 -10.75
C ARG A 139 36.67 9.39 -10.01
N SER A 140 35.55 8.81 -9.56
CA SER A 140 35.53 7.51 -8.89
C SER A 140 35.67 6.32 -9.86
N CYS A 141 35.74 6.55 -11.19
CA CYS A 141 35.92 5.50 -12.20
C CYS A 141 37.24 4.74 -12.08
N SER A 142 38.28 5.35 -11.50
CA SER A 142 39.57 4.68 -11.25
C SER A 142 39.50 3.61 -10.15
N GLY A 143 38.36 3.49 -9.45
CA GLY A 143 38.17 2.51 -8.39
C GLY A 143 38.70 2.97 -7.03
N LEU A 144 38.28 2.27 -5.97
CA LEU A 144 38.72 2.53 -4.60
C LEU A 144 39.89 1.62 -4.21
N SER A 145 40.84 2.17 -3.43
CA SER A 145 41.88 1.38 -2.78
C SER A 145 41.28 0.48 -1.70
N LEU A 146 41.97 -0.63 -1.37
CA LEU A 146 41.51 -1.55 -0.32
C LEU A 146 41.39 -0.87 1.06
N GLN A 147 42.24 0.11 1.34
CA GLN A 147 42.20 0.88 2.59
C GLN A 147 40.95 1.78 2.64
N ASP A 148 40.68 2.54 1.56
CA ASP A 148 39.49 3.40 1.47
C ASP A 148 38.20 2.58 1.52
N GLN A 149 38.20 1.42 0.85
CA GLN A 149 37.08 0.49 0.89
C GLN A 149 36.81 0.01 2.32
N ALA A 150 37.85 -0.38 3.07
CA ALA A 150 37.71 -0.83 4.45
C ALA A 150 37.15 0.28 5.37
N VAL A 151 37.63 1.52 5.23
CA VAL A 151 37.13 2.67 6.00
C VAL A 151 35.66 2.93 5.68
N ARG A 152 35.27 2.94 4.40
CA ARG A 152 33.87 3.13 4.00
C ARG A 152 32.99 1.96 4.44
N LYS A 153 33.50 0.73 4.46
CA LYS A 153 32.77 -0.45 4.97
C LYS A 153 32.44 -0.27 6.45
N THR A 154 33.37 0.28 7.24
CA THR A 154 33.11 0.62 8.65
C THR A 154 32.05 1.71 8.79
N ILE A 155 31.98 2.70 7.89
CA ILE A 155 30.98 3.78 7.96
C ILE A 155 29.59 3.32 7.50
N TYR A 156 29.47 2.76 6.30
CA TYR A 156 28.19 2.41 5.68
C TYR A 156 27.66 1.05 6.15
N GLY A 157 28.55 0.14 6.55
CA GLY A 157 28.23 -1.25 6.84
C GLY A 157 28.21 -2.12 5.58
N PRO A 158 27.94 -3.43 5.73
CA PRO A 158 27.87 -4.35 4.60
C PRO A 158 26.64 -4.08 3.72
N ASN A 159 26.76 -4.34 2.42
CA ASN A 159 25.66 -4.25 1.45
C ASN A 159 24.70 -5.45 1.57
N VAL A 160 24.00 -5.56 2.69
CA VAL A 160 23.05 -6.66 2.96
C VAL A 160 21.74 -6.11 3.54
N ILE A 161 20.63 -6.47 2.91
CA ILE A 161 19.29 -6.17 3.42
C ILE A 161 18.87 -7.32 4.35
N SER A 162 19.20 -7.20 5.64
CA SER A 162 18.90 -8.24 6.63
C SER A 162 17.45 -8.16 7.13
N VAL A 163 16.67 -9.22 6.88
CA VAL A 163 15.32 -9.39 7.43
C VAL A 163 15.41 -10.14 8.77
N PRO A 164 15.02 -9.53 9.91
CA PRO A 164 15.13 -10.18 11.21
C PRO A 164 14.09 -11.30 11.35
N VAL A 165 14.53 -12.56 11.35
CA VAL A 165 13.67 -13.71 11.64
C VAL A 165 13.71 -13.99 13.13
N LYS A 166 12.65 -13.61 13.85
CA LYS A 166 12.53 -13.87 15.29
C LYS A 166 12.59 -15.38 15.57
N SER A 167 13.24 -15.75 16.68
CA SER A 167 13.31 -17.14 17.13
C SER A 167 11.97 -17.57 17.74
N TYR A 168 11.67 -18.88 17.68
CA TYR A 168 10.49 -19.45 18.33
C TYR A 168 10.33 -19.04 19.80
N PRO A 169 11.36 -19.07 20.68
CA PRO A 169 11.21 -18.66 22.06
C PRO A 169 10.86 -17.17 22.22
N GLN A 170 11.43 -16.28 21.40
CA GLN A 170 11.11 -14.84 21.47
C GLN A 170 9.64 -14.57 21.14
N LEU A 171 9.11 -15.24 20.12
CA LEU A 171 7.71 -15.14 19.73
C LEU A 171 6.78 -15.78 20.76
N LEU A 172 7.19 -16.87 21.41
CA LEU A 172 6.41 -17.54 22.45
C LEU A 172 6.24 -16.65 23.69
N VAL A 173 7.26 -15.89 24.09
CA VAL A 173 7.19 -14.95 25.23
C VAL A 173 6.25 -13.76 24.94
N ASP A 174 5.94 -13.45 23.68
CA ASP A 174 4.90 -12.45 23.34
C ASP A 174 3.48 -12.99 23.61
N GLU A 175 3.25 -14.30 23.44
CA GLU A 175 1.93 -14.95 23.60
C GLU A 175 1.71 -15.58 25.00
N ALA A 176 2.80 -15.91 25.73
CA ALA A 176 2.79 -16.73 26.94
C ALA A 176 2.09 -16.10 28.16
N PHE A 177 1.83 -14.79 28.19
CA PHE A 177 1.10 -14.15 29.29
C PHE A 177 -0.33 -14.69 29.43
N SER A 178 -0.92 -15.17 28.33
CA SER A 178 -2.23 -15.81 28.36
C SER A 178 -2.24 -17.13 29.13
N ILE A 179 -1.13 -17.89 29.14
CA ILE A 179 -1.06 -19.28 29.63
C ILE A 179 -0.96 -19.34 31.16
N GLY A 180 -0.27 -18.38 31.79
CA GLY A 180 0.02 -18.40 33.24
C GLY A 180 -1.21 -18.31 34.15
N LEU A 181 -2.33 -17.77 33.65
CA LEU A 181 -3.58 -17.64 34.41
C LEU A 181 -4.37 -18.96 34.48
N TRP A 182 -4.14 -19.89 33.54
CA TRP A 182 -4.87 -21.16 33.42
C TRP A 182 -4.16 -22.35 34.08
N LEU A 183 -2.87 -22.21 34.41
CA LEU A 183 -2.08 -23.23 35.10
C LEU A 183 -2.28 -23.25 36.62
N ALA A 184 -3.00 -22.26 37.17
CA ALA A 184 -3.21 -22.10 38.62
C ALA A 184 -4.36 -22.95 39.17
N ASP A 185 -5.02 -23.75 38.33
CA ASP A 185 -6.26 -24.43 38.68
C ASP A 185 -6.11 -25.94 38.86
N ARG A 186 -6.91 -26.54 39.75
CA ARG A 186 -6.86 -27.99 40.08
C ARG A 186 -7.71 -28.87 39.15
N TYR A 187 -7.80 -28.52 37.85
CA TYR A 187 -8.57 -29.30 36.86
C TYR A 187 -7.65 -29.99 35.85
N TYR A 188 -7.15 -31.19 36.17
CA TYR A 188 -6.16 -31.87 35.30
C TYR A 188 -6.66 -32.14 33.87
N SER A 189 -7.92 -32.54 33.67
CA SER A 189 -8.43 -32.90 32.33
C SER A 189 -8.82 -31.69 31.48
N TYR A 190 -9.51 -30.71 32.07
CA TYR A 190 -9.93 -29.49 31.38
C TYR A 190 -8.75 -28.54 31.13
N ALA A 191 -7.87 -28.35 32.11
CA ALA A 191 -6.65 -27.57 31.94
C ALA A 191 -5.71 -28.21 30.90
N LEU A 192 -5.61 -29.54 30.83
CA LEU A 192 -4.85 -30.23 29.78
C LEU A 192 -5.42 -29.96 28.39
N CYS A 193 -6.74 -29.99 28.20
CA CYS A 193 -7.36 -29.69 26.91
C CYS A 193 -7.13 -28.24 26.48
N ILE A 194 -7.33 -27.27 27.39
CA ILE A 194 -7.06 -25.85 27.13
C ILE A 194 -5.58 -25.64 26.81
N PHE A 195 -4.70 -26.28 27.56
CA PHE A 195 -3.26 -26.21 27.33
C PHE A 195 -2.90 -26.75 25.94
N LEU A 196 -3.41 -27.92 25.55
CA LEU A 196 -3.17 -28.52 24.22
C LEU A 196 -3.68 -27.64 23.08
N ILE A 197 -4.90 -27.10 23.18
CA ILE A 197 -5.48 -26.22 22.16
C ILE A 197 -4.70 -24.91 22.05
N SER A 198 -4.38 -24.29 23.18
CA SER A 198 -3.61 -23.05 23.22
C SER A 198 -2.20 -23.28 22.64
N THR A 199 -1.58 -24.40 22.98
CA THR A 199 -0.27 -24.81 22.46
C THR A 199 -0.33 -25.03 20.95
N ALA A 200 -1.29 -25.79 20.44
CA ALA A 200 -1.47 -26.02 19.01
C ALA A 200 -1.74 -24.71 18.24
N SER A 201 -2.59 -23.83 18.78
CA SER A 201 -2.89 -22.51 18.21
C SER A 201 -1.65 -21.62 18.14
N ILE A 202 -0.90 -21.53 19.24
CA ILE A 202 0.35 -20.77 19.33
C ILE A 202 1.38 -21.38 18.36
N CYS A 203 1.61 -22.68 18.37
CA CYS A 203 2.52 -23.37 17.45
C CYS A 203 2.19 -23.09 15.98
N LEU A 204 0.90 -23.14 15.60
CA LEU A 204 0.47 -22.82 14.23
C LEU A 204 0.68 -21.34 13.89
N SER A 205 0.38 -20.43 14.82
CA SER A 205 0.63 -18.99 14.67
C SER A 205 2.14 -18.69 14.51
N LEU A 206 2.97 -19.32 15.33
CA LEU A 206 4.42 -19.24 15.29
C LEU A 206 4.99 -19.76 13.98
N TYR A 207 4.53 -20.95 13.54
CA TYR A 207 4.94 -21.53 12.26
C TYR A 207 4.59 -20.61 11.09
N LYS A 208 3.34 -20.10 11.04
CA LYS A 208 2.90 -19.18 9.98
C LYS A 208 3.70 -17.88 9.96
N THR A 209 3.91 -17.27 11.13
CA THR A 209 4.68 -16.02 11.28
C THR A 209 6.12 -16.19 10.84
N ARG A 210 6.76 -17.31 11.23
CA ARG A 210 8.14 -17.62 10.82
C ARG A 210 8.22 -17.92 9.32
N LYS A 211 7.33 -18.75 8.79
CA LYS A 211 7.30 -19.08 7.36
C LYS A 211 7.14 -17.83 6.50
N GLN A 212 6.25 -16.92 6.88
CA GLN A 212 6.09 -15.63 6.22
C GLN A 212 7.37 -14.78 6.28
N SER A 213 8.05 -14.75 7.43
CA SER A 213 9.32 -14.02 7.59
C SER A 213 10.46 -14.64 6.77
N GLN A 214 10.49 -15.97 6.63
CA GLN A 214 11.47 -16.69 5.79
C GLN A 214 11.24 -16.40 4.31
N THR A 215 10.01 -16.54 3.82
CA THR A 215 9.68 -16.22 2.43
C THR A 215 10.05 -14.77 2.07
N LEU A 216 9.80 -13.81 2.98
CA LEU A 216 10.22 -12.42 2.78
C LEU A 216 11.74 -12.27 2.73
N ARG A 217 12.49 -13.00 3.58
CA ARG A 217 13.96 -13.00 3.55
C ARG A 217 14.49 -13.54 2.23
N ASP A 218 13.96 -14.66 1.76
CA ASP A 218 14.40 -15.33 0.53
C ASP A 218 14.12 -14.47 -0.71
N MET A 219 13.05 -13.67 -0.72
CA MET A 219 12.75 -12.70 -1.79
C MET A 219 13.71 -11.50 -1.82
N VAL A 220 14.32 -11.16 -0.69
CA VAL A 220 15.10 -9.92 -0.51
C VAL A 220 16.60 -10.16 -0.60
N GLN A 221 17.07 -11.33 -0.16
CA GLN A 221 18.49 -11.64 -0.08
C GLN A 221 19.06 -11.89 -1.48
N LEU A 222 19.72 -10.87 -2.05
CA LEU A 222 20.61 -11.00 -3.20
C LEU A 222 22.03 -11.29 -2.71
N SER A 223 22.62 -12.38 -3.20
CA SER A 223 24.04 -12.68 -3.05
C SER A 223 24.62 -13.01 -4.42
N ALA A 224 25.55 -12.19 -4.90
CA ALA A 224 26.22 -12.38 -6.18
C ALA A 224 27.70 -11.98 -6.06
N ARG A 225 28.55 -12.55 -6.92
CA ARG A 225 29.92 -12.05 -7.12
C ARG A 225 29.90 -10.98 -8.20
N VAL A 226 30.60 -9.88 -7.96
CA VAL A 226 30.70 -8.75 -8.88
C VAL A 226 32.16 -8.43 -9.15
N CYS A 227 32.43 -7.95 -10.35
CA CYS A 227 33.75 -7.48 -10.74
C CYS A 227 33.88 -5.98 -10.41
N VAL A 228 34.90 -5.61 -9.64
CA VAL A 228 35.25 -4.22 -9.32
C VAL A 228 36.58 -3.84 -9.95
N CYS A 229 36.70 -2.61 -10.40
CA CYS A 229 37.94 -2.02 -10.88
C CYS A 229 38.70 -1.38 -9.71
N ARG A 230 40.02 -1.60 -9.66
CA ARG A 230 40.94 -1.05 -8.65
C ARG A 230 41.84 0.05 -9.24
N PRO A 231 42.44 0.91 -8.39
CA PRO A 231 43.42 1.90 -8.84
C PRO A 231 44.56 1.22 -9.61
N GLY A 232 44.67 1.52 -10.92
CA GLY A 232 45.62 0.84 -11.83
C GLY A 232 44.96 0.02 -12.95
N GLY A 233 43.63 -0.12 -12.92
CA GLY A 233 42.86 -0.82 -13.98
C GLY A 233 42.75 -2.32 -13.78
N GLU A 234 43.18 -2.86 -12.63
CA GLU A 234 43.04 -4.29 -12.31
C GLU A 234 41.58 -4.63 -11.96
N GLU A 235 41.14 -5.81 -12.39
CA GLU A 235 39.81 -6.35 -12.13
C GLU A 235 39.83 -7.37 -10.99
N GLU A 236 38.98 -7.18 -9.99
CA GLU A 236 38.86 -8.06 -8.83
C GLU A 236 37.42 -8.55 -8.64
N TRP A 237 37.24 -9.85 -8.39
CA TRP A 237 35.93 -10.44 -8.11
C TRP A 237 35.62 -10.44 -6.62
N VAL A 238 34.75 -9.54 -6.19
CA VAL A 238 34.37 -9.34 -4.79
C VAL A 238 32.93 -9.83 -4.53
N ASP A 239 32.62 -10.19 -3.29
CA ASP A 239 31.25 -10.53 -2.92
C ASP A 239 30.38 -9.26 -2.82
N SER A 240 29.13 -9.35 -3.30
CA SER A 240 28.18 -8.24 -3.29
C SER A 240 27.97 -7.58 -1.91
N SER A 241 28.19 -8.30 -0.80
CA SER A 241 28.04 -7.79 0.56
C SER A 241 29.17 -6.83 0.98
N GLU A 242 30.29 -6.81 0.26
CA GLU A 242 31.45 -5.98 0.57
C GLU A 242 31.47 -4.65 -0.19
N LEU A 243 30.52 -4.45 -1.10
CA LEU A 243 30.39 -3.21 -1.87
C LEU A 243 30.12 -2.01 -0.98
N VAL A 244 30.80 -0.90 -1.28
CA VAL A 244 30.63 0.38 -0.61
C VAL A 244 30.41 1.51 -1.63
N PRO A 245 29.75 2.61 -1.25
CA PRO A 245 29.65 3.78 -2.13
C PRO A 245 31.02 4.25 -2.63
N GLY A 246 31.16 4.41 -3.94
CA GLY A 246 32.39 4.79 -4.65
C GLY A 246 33.14 3.65 -5.34
N ASP A 247 32.84 2.37 -5.06
CA ASP A 247 33.41 1.26 -5.82
C ASP A 247 33.02 1.37 -7.31
N CYS A 248 33.93 1.05 -8.22
CA CYS A 248 33.68 1.04 -9.67
C CYS A 248 33.41 -0.39 -10.13
N LEU A 249 32.21 -0.68 -10.59
CA LEU A 249 31.76 -1.97 -11.09
C LEU A 249 32.04 -2.11 -12.59
N VAL A 250 32.57 -3.26 -12.99
CA VAL A 250 32.65 -3.68 -14.40
C VAL A 250 31.43 -4.52 -14.72
N LEU A 251 30.56 -4.02 -15.60
CA LEU A 251 29.32 -4.72 -15.96
C LEU A 251 29.59 -5.82 -17.00
N PRO A 252 29.02 -7.02 -16.80
CA PRO A 252 29.10 -8.09 -17.79
C PRO A 252 28.38 -7.70 -19.09
N ARG A 253 28.86 -8.21 -20.23
CA ARG A 253 28.28 -7.91 -21.56
C ARG A 253 26.85 -8.40 -21.71
N GLU A 254 26.52 -9.54 -21.11
CA GLU A 254 25.17 -10.12 -21.12
C GLU A 254 24.89 -10.81 -19.79
N GLY A 255 23.70 -10.55 -19.23
CA GLY A 255 23.24 -11.16 -17.99
C GLY A 255 23.97 -10.64 -16.74
N GLY A 256 23.23 -10.35 -15.68
CA GLY A 256 23.81 -10.01 -14.38
C GLY A 256 22.85 -9.20 -13.51
N LEU A 257 22.68 -9.61 -12.26
CA LEU A 257 21.88 -8.85 -11.30
C LEU A 257 22.72 -7.72 -10.71
N VAL A 258 22.15 -6.52 -10.64
CA VAL A 258 22.79 -5.37 -9.99
C VAL A 258 22.53 -5.45 -8.48
N PRO A 259 23.54 -5.61 -7.61
CA PRO A 259 23.33 -5.82 -6.17
C PRO A 259 23.19 -4.53 -5.35
N CYS A 260 23.37 -3.35 -5.96
CA CYS A 260 23.36 -2.05 -5.30
C CYS A 260 22.81 -0.97 -6.25
N ASP A 261 22.65 0.27 -5.78
CA ASP A 261 22.31 1.38 -6.68
C ASP A 261 23.60 2.02 -7.19
N ALA A 262 23.83 2.01 -8.50
CA ALA A 262 25.08 2.46 -9.14
C ALA A 262 24.80 3.43 -10.30
N ALA A 263 25.65 4.43 -10.50
CA ALA A 263 25.59 5.36 -11.63
C ALA A 263 26.46 4.83 -12.78
N LEU A 264 25.88 4.65 -13.96
CA LEU A 264 26.58 4.26 -15.19
C LEU A 264 27.43 5.42 -15.67
N VAL A 265 28.74 5.21 -15.84
CA VAL A 265 29.68 6.28 -16.23
C VAL A 265 30.26 6.06 -17.63
N ALA A 266 30.39 4.81 -18.06
CA ALA A 266 30.87 4.49 -19.41
C ALA A 266 30.02 3.38 -20.05
N GLY A 267 29.65 3.58 -21.33
CA GLY A 267 28.86 2.63 -22.12
C GLY A 267 27.34 2.81 -21.98
N GLU A 268 26.61 1.88 -22.59
CA GLU A 268 25.15 1.76 -22.48
C GLU A 268 24.76 0.38 -21.99
N CYS A 269 23.65 0.27 -21.27
CA CYS A 269 23.10 -1.04 -20.91
C CYS A 269 21.57 -1.07 -20.96
N VAL A 270 21.02 -2.20 -21.36
CA VAL A 270 19.60 -2.50 -21.35
C VAL A 270 19.32 -3.31 -20.09
N VAL A 271 18.45 -2.78 -19.23
CA VAL A 271 18.11 -3.40 -17.94
C VAL A 271 16.63 -3.72 -17.86
N ASN A 272 16.32 -4.86 -17.26
CA ASN A 272 14.97 -5.18 -16.81
C ASN A 272 14.79 -4.67 -15.39
N GLU A 273 13.98 -3.61 -15.25
CA GLU A 273 13.67 -3.01 -13.94
C GLU A 273 12.39 -3.56 -13.29
N SER A 274 11.80 -4.64 -13.82
CA SER A 274 10.52 -5.17 -13.32
C SER A 274 10.50 -5.47 -11.82
N SER A 275 11.64 -5.80 -11.21
CA SER A 275 11.74 -5.98 -9.75
C SER A 275 11.46 -4.67 -8.98
N LEU A 276 11.91 -3.53 -9.47
CA LEU A 276 11.73 -2.24 -8.80
C LEU A 276 10.50 -1.47 -9.29
N THR A 277 10.17 -1.59 -10.58
CA THR A 277 9.12 -0.78 -11.21
C THR A 277 7.83 -1.53 -11.44
N GLY A 278 7.94 -2.83 -11.61
CA GLY A 278 6.87 -3.70 -12.07
C GLY A 278 6.43 -3.58 -13.50
N GLU A 279 7.16 -2.79 -14.28
CA GLU A 279 7.06 -2.77 -15.73
C GLU A 279 8.00 -3.83 -16.30
N SER A 280 7.47 -4.71 -17.14
CA SER A 280 8.25 -5.79 -17.77
C SER A 280 9.06 -5.33 -18.98
N VAL A 281 8.84 -4.10 -19.46
CA VAL A 281 9.52 -3.53 -20.61
C VAL A 281 10.96 -3.16 -20.21
N PRO A 282 11.98 -3.72 -20.85
CA PRO A 282 13.35 -3.34 -20.56
C PRO A 282 13.66 -1.89 -20.94
N VAL A 283 14.52 -1.26 -20.15
CA VAL A 283 14.85 0.16 -20.23
C VAL A 283 16.32 0.32 -20.62
N LEU A 284 16.59 1.19 -21.60
CA LEU A 284 17.95 1.59 -21.97
C LEU A 284 18.50 2.62 -20.97
N LYS A 285 19.73 2.39 -20.50
CA LYS A 285 20.49 3.25 -19.59
C LYS A 285 21.73 3.75 -20.31
N THR A 286 21.98 5.04 -20.18
CA THR A 286 23.11 5.72 -20.83
C THR A 286 24.07 6.27 -19.79
N ALA A 287 25.34 6.43 -20.15
CA ALA A 287 26.35 7.05 -19.29
C ALA A 287 25.89 8.42 -18.74
N LEU A 288 26.27 8.71 -17.50
CA LEU A 288 26.03 9.97 -16.82
C LEU A 288 26.78 11.10 -17.56
N PRO A 289 26.14 12.24 -17.88
CA PRO A 289 26.85 13.35 -18.49
C PRO A 289 27.83 14.01 -17.49
N GLU A 290 28.99 14.45 -17.98
CA GLU A 290 29.95 15.22 -17.20
C GLU A 290 29.41 16.64 -16.92
N GLY A 291 29.50 17.10 -15.67
CA GLY A 291 29.12 18.45 -15.30
C GLY A 291 29.06 18.71 -13.79
N PRO A 292 29.00 19.99 -13.37
CA PRO A 292 28.98 20.39 -11.95
C PRO A 292 27.62 20.20 -11.28
N VAL A 293 26.69 19.49 -11.93
CA VAL A 293 25.33 19.25 -11.40
C VAL A 293 25.40 18.22 -10.26
N SER A 294 24.64 18.44 -9.19
CA SER A 294 24.55 17.46 -8.11
C SER A 294 23.86 16.19 -8.58
N TYR A 295 24.53 15.05 -8.37
CA TYR A 295 23.96 13.74 -8.65
C TYR A 295 22.87 13.40 -7.65
N CYS A 296 21.74 12.93 -8.17
CA CYS A 296 20.63 12.41 -7.39
C CYS A 296 20.01 11.23 -8.15
N PRO A 297 19.90 10.03 -7.53
CA PRO A 297 19.34 8.84 -8.19
C PRO A 297 17.95 9.06 -8.80
N GLU A 298 17.10 9.87 -8.17
CA GLU A 298 15.73 10.10 -8.63
C GLU A 298 15.69 10.99 -9.89
N THR A 299 16.47 12.07 -9.92
CA THR A 299 16.53 12.96 -11.08
C THR A 299 17.35 12.37 -12.22
N HIS A 300 18.37 11.56 -11.90
CA HIS A 300 19.28 10.91 -12.84
C HIS A 300 18.96 9.44 -13.06
N ARG A 301 17.70 9.03 -12.84
CA ARG A 301 17.22 7.64 -12.94
C ARG A 301 17.65 6.90 -14.21
N ARG A 302 17.87 7.60 -15.32
CA ARG A 302 18.33 7.02 -16.60
C ARG A 302 19.79 6.62 -16.63
N HIS A 303 20.58 7.25 -15.78
CA HIS A 303 22.00 6.97 -15.59
C HIS A 303 22.21 6.06 -14.38
N THR A 304 21.17 5.80 -13.59
CA THR A 304 21.25 4.96 -12.39
C THR A 304 20.72 3.54 -12.67
N LEU A 305 21.51 2.55 -12.28
CA LEU A 305 21.16 1.14 -12.17
C LEU A 305 20.73 0.87 -10.73
N PHE A 306 19.61 0.18 -10.55
CA PHE A 306 19.05 -0.05 -9.22
C PHE A 306 19.28 -1.47 -8.72
N CYS A 307 19.37 -1.62 -7.40
CA CYS A 307 19.50 -2.89 -6.71
C CYS A 307 18.33 -3.84 -7.06
N GLY A 308 18.67 -5.04 -7.51
CA GLY A 308 17.74 -6.09 -7.91
C GLY A 308 17.29 -6.04 -9.37
N THR A 309 17.76 -5.07 -10.16
CA THR A 309 17.51 -5.03 -11.61
C THR A 309 18.44 -6.00 -12.35
N LEU A 310 17.98 -6.53 -13.48
CA LEU A 310 18.74 -7.48 -14.29
C LEU A 310 19.30 -6.77 -15.53
N VAL A 311 20.63 -6.75 -15.68
CA VAL A 311 21.29 -6.34 -16.91
C VAL A 311 21.07 -7.42 -17.95
N LEU A 312 20.38 -7.06 -19.04
CA LEU A 312 20.14 -7.97 -20.16
C LEU A 312 21.31 -7.91 -21.13
N GLN A 313 21.75 -6.69 -21.47
CA GLN A 313 22.84 -6.44 -22.41
C GLN A 313 23.59 -5.16 -22.03
N ALA A 314 24.92 -5.16 -22.14
CA ALA A 314 25.77 -3.99 -21.95
C ALA A 314 26.73 -3.84 -23.14
N ARG A 315 26.90 -2.61 -23.63
CA ARG A 315 27.72 -2.28 -24.79
C ARG A 315 28.68 -1.13 -24.46
N ALA A 316 29.96 -1.36 -24.70
CA ALA A 316 31.00 -0.35 -24.57
C ALA A 316 31.25 0.30 -25.92
N PHE A 317 31.05 1.62 -26.00
CA PHE A 317 31.37 2.44 -27.18
C PHE A 317 32.70 3.19 -27.03
N VAL A 318 33.06 3.53 -25.79
CA VAL A 318 34.31 4.22 -25.44
C VAL A 318 35.04 3.36 -24.41
N GLY A 319 36.19 2.80 -24.79
CA GLY A 319 36.98 1.88 -23.97
C GLY A 319 36.52 0.40 -24.04
N PRO A 320 37.25 -0.52 -23.38
CA PRO A 320 36.98 -1.96 -23.47
C PRO A 320 35.81 -2.46 -22.61
N HIS A 321 35.38 -1.69 -21.60
CA HIS A 321 34.43 -2.14 -20.57
C HIS A 321 33.32 -1.11 -20.31
N VAL A 322 32.17 -1.60 -19.85
CA VAL A 322 31.05 -0.77 -19.36
C VAL A 322 31.23 -0.60 -17.85
N LEU A 323 31.30 0.65 -17.38
CA LEU A 323 31.66 0.97 -15.99
C LEU A 323 30.50 1.67 -15.26
N ALA A 324 30.23 1.27 -14.02
CA ALA A 324 29.23 1.89 -13.16
C ALA A 324 29.75 2.08 -11.72
N VAL A 325 29.58 3.26 -11.14
CA VAL A 325 30.07 3.59 -9.79
C VAL A 325 28.96 3.40 -8.76
N VAL A 326 29.24 2.68 -7.67
CA VAL A 326 28.29 2.44 -6.57
C VAL A 326 27.95 3.75 -5.87
N THR A 327 26.65 4.01 -5.69
CA THR A 327 26.15 5.23 -5.04
C THR A 327 25.46 4.95 -3.70
N GLN A 328 24.66 3.89 -3.61
CA GLN A 328 23.97 3.49 -2.38
C GLN A 328 23.99 1.98 -2.20
N THR A 329 24.03 1.52 -0.94
CA THR A 329 24.10 0.11 -0.56
C THR A 329 23.10 -0.25 0.55
N GLY A 330 22.73 -1.52 0.65
CA GLY A 330 21.88 -2.07 1.69
C GLY A 330 20.49 -1.43 1.77
N PHE A 331 20.04 -1.10 2.99
CA PHE A 331 18.74 -0.46 3.25
C PHE A 331 18.62 0.98 2.72
N CYS A 332 19.72 1.60 2.28
CA CYS A 332 19.72 2.93 1.68
C CYS A 332 19.35 2.91 0.20
N THR A 333 19.47 1.76 -0.49
CA THR A 333 19.05 1.59 -1.89
C THR A 333 17.53 1.76 -2.05
N ALA A 334 17.08 2.00 -3.28
CA ALA A 334 15.66 2.04 -3.61
C ALA A 334 14.93 0.76 -3.17
N LYS A 335 15.46 -0.44 -3.49
CA LYS A 335 14.91 -1.73 -3.05
C LYS A 335 14.92 -1.87 -1.52
N GLY A 336 16.01 -1.46 -0.86
CA GLY A 336 16.14 -1.47 0.60
C GLY A 336 15.10 -0.59 1.32
N GLY A 337 14.82 0.60 0.79
CA GLY A 337 13.78 1.49 1.29
C GLY A 337 12.37 0.88 1.22
N LEU A 338 12.07 0.17 0.12
CA LEU A 338 10.82 -0.59 -0.03
C LEU A 338 10.70 -1.70 1.01
N VAL A 339 11.76 -2.50 1.21
CA VAL A 339 11.77 -3.60 2.19
C VAL A 339 11.65 -3.07 3.63
N SER A 340 12.39 -2.02 4.00
CA SER A 340 12.29 -1.40 5.34
C SER A 340 10.84 -0.98 5.65
N SER A 341 10.14 -0.49 4.64
CA SER A 341 8.75 -0.07 4.72
C SER A 341 7.76 -1.23 4.91
N ILE A 342 8.05 -2.40 4.34
CA ILE A 342 7.26 -3.63 4.52
C ILE A 342 7.48 -4.19 5.94
N LEU A 343 8.72 -4.15 6.44
CA LEU A 343 9.07 -4.62 7.79
C LEU A 343 8.51 -3.73 8.90
N HIS A 344 8.40 -2.42 8.65
CA HIS A 344 7.95 -1.44 9.62
C HIS A 344 6.75 -0.64 9.09
N PRO A 345 5.57 -1.30 8.91
CA PRO A 345 4.39 -0.64 8.38
C PRO A 345 3.89 0.44 9.35
N ARG A 346 3.21 1.46 8.81
CA ARG A 346 2.48 2.42 9.64
C ARG A 346 1.41 1.70 10.47
N PRO A 347 1.26 2.03 11.77
CA PRO A 347 0.23 1.42 12.61
C PRO A 347 -1.16 1.68 12.01
N ILE A 348 -2.02 0.66 12.00
CA ILE A 348 -3.40 0.79 11.52
C ILE A 348 -4.27 1.24 12.70
N ASP A 349 -4.73 2.50 12.74
CA ASP A 349 -5.71 2.94 13.76
C ASP A 349 -7.13 2.51 13.38
N PHE A 350 -7.43 1.22 13.58
CA PHE A 350 -8.77 0.71 13.36
C PHE A 350 -9.59 0.71 14.67
N LYS A 351 -10.58 1.60 14.74
CA LYS A 351 -11.48 1.78 15.89
C LYS A 351 -12.07 0.49 16.43
N PHE A 352 -12.35 -0.50 15.57
CA PHE A 352 -12.88 -1.80 15.97
C PHE A 352 -12.01 -2.47 17.05
N TYR A 353 -10.70 -2.60 16.85
CA TYR A 353 -9.81 -3.28 17.81
C TYR A 353 -9.70 -2.50 19.13
N LYS A 354 -9.56 -1.17 19.04
CA LYS A 354 -9.55 -0.28 20.21
C LYS A 354 -10.85 -0.41 21.03
N HIS A 355 -12.00 -0.50 20.36
CA HIS A 355 -13.28 -0.72 21.01
C HIS A 355 -13.44 -2.15 21.55
N SER A 356 -12.87 -3.16 20.90
CA SER A 356 -12.84 -4.54 21.39
C SER A 356 -12.12 -4.61 22.73
N MET A 357 -10.96 -3.96 22.87
CA MET A 357 -10.23 -3.90 24.15
C MET A 357 -11.02 -3.16 25.24
N LYS A 358 -11.70 -2.06 24.90
CA LYS A 358 -12.59 -1.36 25.84
C LYS A 358 -13.78 -2.22 26.27
N PHE A 359 -14.30 -3.05 25.37
CA PHE A 359 -15.38 -3.96 25.66
C PHE A 359 -14.92 -5.11 26.57
N VAL A 360 -13.76 -5.70 26.30
CA VAL A 360 -13.14 -6.69 27.21
C VAL A 360 -12.97 -6.11 28.61
N ALA A 361 -12.49 -4.86 28.72
CA ALA A 361 -12.40 -4.18 30.02
C ALA A 361 -13.78 -3.99 30.70
N ALA A 362 -14.84 -3.70 29.93
CA ALA A 362 -16.20 -3.61 30.47
C ALA A 362 -16.72 -4.98 30.96
N LEU A 363 -16.40 -6.06 30.25
CA LEU A 363 -16.70 -7.42 30.69
C LEU A 363 -15.94 -7.77 31.98
N SER A 364 -14.68 -7.34 32.13
CA SER A 364 -13.92 -7.55 33.38
C SER A 364 -14.57 -6.85 34.58
N VAL A 365 -15.20 -5.68 34.39
CA VAL A 365 -15.97 -5.02 35.46
C VAL A 365 -17.20 -5.85 35.84
N LEU A 366 -17.91 -6.40 34.84
CA LEU A 366 -19.04 -7.29 35.10
C LEU A 366 -18.62 -8.58 35.81
N ALA A 367 -17.49 -9.16 35.42
CA ALA A 367 -16.90 -10.32 36.08
C ALA A 367 -16.63 -10.02 37.56
N LEU A 368 -16.01 -8.87 37.86
CA LEU A 368 -15.74 -8.45 39.23
C LEU A 368 -17.03 -8.34 40.06
N LEU A 369 -18.08 -7.74 39.52
CA LEU A 369 -19.38 -7.65 40.20
C LEU A 369 -19.98 -9.04 40.47
N GLY A 370 -19.91 -9.94 39.49
CA GLY A 370 -20.31 -11.34 39.64
C GLY A 370 -19.50 -12.08 40.69
N THR A 371 -18.19 -11.85 40.74
CA THR A 371 -17.28 -12.47 41.71
C THR A 371 -17.59 -11.99 43.12
N VAL A 372 -17.82 -10.69 43.31
CA VAL A 372 -18.24 -10.13 44.62
C VAL A 372 -19.57 -10.73 45.07
N TYR A 373 -20.55 -10.81 44.17
CA TYR A 373 -21.84 -11.47 44.47
C TYR A 373 -21.65 -12.95 44.84
N SER A 374 -20.83 -13.67 44.09
CA SER A 374 -20.56 -15.10 44.32
C SER A 374 -19.84 -15.32 45.65
N ILE A 375 -18.85 -14.50 45.99
CA ILE A 375 -18.16 -14.54 47.29
C ILE A 375 -19.16 -14.32 48.43
N PHE A 376 -20.06 -13.33 48.30
CA PHE A 376 -21.08 -13.07 49.33
C PHE A 376 -22.01 -14.27 49.54
N ILE A 377 -22.51 -14.87 48.46
CA ILE A 377 -23.39 -16.05 48.52
C ILE A 377 -22.66 -17.28 49.08
N LEU A 378 -21.44 -17.57 48.61
CA LEU A 378 -20.66 -18.72 49.06
C LEU A 378 -20.23 -18.59 50.52
N HIS A 379 -19.91 -17.37 50.96
CA HIS A 379 -19.64 -17.09 52.37
C HIS A 379 -20.88 -17.30 53.24
N ARG A 380 -22.06 -16.80 52.79
CA ARG A 380 -23.34 -17.06 53.46
C ARG A 380 -23.65 -18.55 53.57
N ASN A 381 -23.27 -19.33 52.56
CA ASN A 381 -23.47 -20.78 52.52
C ASN A 381 -22.37 -21.57 53.26
N ARG A 382 -21.44 -20.91 53.97
CA ARG A 382 -20.36 -21.52 54.77
C ARG A 382 -19.42 -22.46 53.98
N VAL A 383 -19.15 -22.13 52.72
CA VAL A 383 -18.17 -22.84 51.87
C VAL A 383 -16.74 -22.51 52.34
N PRO A 384 -15.77 -23.45 52.28
CA PRO A 384 -14.41 -23.20 52.74
C PRO A 384 -13.67 -22.18 51.84
N LEU A 385 -12.72 -21.43 52.43
CA LEU A 385 -12.06 -20.28 51.79
C LEU A 385 -11.27 -20.65 50.52
N ASN A 386 -10.65 -21.84 50.50
CA ASN A 386 -9.93 -22.34 49.33
C ASN A 386 -10.87 -22.49 48.11
N GLU A 387 -12.07 -23.02 48.30
CA GLU A 387 -13.05 -23.18 47.23
C GLU A 387 -13.65 -21.85 46.79
N ILE A 388 -13.86 -20.91 47.72
CA ILE A 388 -14.31 -19.55 47.39
C ILE A 388 -13.31 -18.86 46.46
N VAL A 389 -12.02 -18.98 46.73
CA VAL A 389 -10.96 -18.40 45.88
C VAL A 389 -10.93 -19.07 44.50
N ILE A 390 -11.03 -20.40 44.42
CA ILE A 390 -11.05 -21.12 43.14
C ILE A 390 -12.27 -20.71 42.30
N ARG A 391 -13.48 -20.71 42.88
CA ARG A 391 -14.71 -20.31 42.19
C ARG A 391 -14.71 -18.83 41.77
N ALA A 392 -14.05 -17.97 42.53
CA ALA A 392 -13.86 -16.58 42.18
C ALA A 392 -12.97 -16.41 40.94
N LEU A 393 -11.91 -17.22 40.80
CA LEU A 393 -11.03 -17.24 39.63
C LEU A 393 -11.72 -17.85 38.41
N ASP A 394 -12.46 -18.95 38.58
CA ASP A 394 -13.28 -19.61 37.55
C ASP A 394 -14.29 -18.64 36.91
N LEU A 395 -14.95 -17.81 37.72
CA LEU A 395 -15.91 -16.83 37.19
C LEU A 395 -15.24 -15.74 36.31
N VAL A 396 -13.99 -15.39 36.61
CA VAL A 396 -13.23 -14.42 35.80
C VAL A 396 -12.83 -15.03 34.45
N THR A 397 -12.44 -16.30 34.42
CA THR A 397 -12.05 -17.01 33.19
C THR A 397 -13.24 -17.28 32.28
N VAL A 398 -14.43 -17.55 32.83
CA VAL A 398 -15.69 -17.74 32.06
C VAL A 398 -16.12 -16.47 31.31
N VAL A 399 -15.96 -15.29 31.92
CA VAL A 399 -16.45 -14.02 31.32
C VAL A 399 -15.57 -13.54 30.15
N VAL A 400 -14.26 -13.81 30.20
CA VAL A 400 -13.29 -13.33 29.20
C VAL A 400 -12.94 -14.46 28.24
N PRO A 401 -13.58 -14.55 27.05
CA PRO A 401 -13.37 -15.66 26.12
C PRO A 401 -11.95 -15.64 25.53
N PRO A 402 -11.10 -16.64 25.82
CA PRO A 402 -9.73 -16.69 25.29
C PRO A 402 -9.71 -16.89 23.77
N ALA A 403 -10.76 -17.48 23.20
CA ALA A 403 -10.89 -17.74 21.76
C ALA A 403 -11.23 -16.49 20.92
N LEU A 404 -11.53 -15.35 21.55
CA LEU A 404 -11.99 -14.15 20.83
C LEU A 404 -10.98 -13.64 19.78
N PRO A 405 -9.67 -13.48 20.07
CA PRO A 405 -8.69 -13.07 19.06
C PRO A 405 -8.52 -14.08 17.92
N ALA A 406 -8.57 -15.38 18.26
CA ALA A 406 -8.44 -16.46 17.28
C ALA A 406 -9.63 -16.48 16.30
N ALA A 407 -10.86 -16.40 16.82
CA ALA A 407 -12.07 -16.40 15.98
C ALA A 407 -12.14 -15.18 15.05
N MET A 408 -11.68 -14.02 15.52
CA MET A 408 -11.53 -12.81 14.70
C MET A 408 -10.53 -13.01 13.55
N THR A 409 -9.42 -13.71 13.81
CA THR A 409 -8.41 -14.00 12.80
C THR A 409 -8.95 -14.95 11.72
N VAL A 410 -9.70 -15.99 12.12
CA VAL A 410 -10.33 -16.96 11.21
C VAL A 410 -11.22 -16.27 10.17
N CYS A 411 -11.97 -15.24 10.57
CA CYS A 411 -12.80 -14.44 9.64
C CYS A 411 -11.97 -13.85 8.49
N THR A 412 -10.86 -13.18 8.83
CA THR A 412 -9.98 -12.54 7.84
C THR A 412 -9.24 -13.56 6.97
N LEU A 413 -8.91 -14.73 7.52
CA LEU A 413 -8.26 -15.82 6.76
C LEU A 413 -9.18 -16.40 5.69
N TYR A 414 -10.46 -16.62 6.00
CA TYR A 414 -11.42 -17.06 4.98
C TYR A 414 -11.62 -16.01 3.89
N ALA A 415 -11.68 -14.72 4.27
CA ALA A 415 -11.76 -13.63 3.30
C ALA A 415 -10.52 -13.56 2.41
N GLN A 416 -9.32 -13.68 2.99
CA GLN A 416 -8.06 -13.73 2.25
C GLN A 416 -8.00 -14.92 1.29
N SER A 417 -8.45 -16.10 1.72
CA SER A 417 -8.50 -17.30 0.88
C SER A 417 -9.45 -17.13 -0.32
N ARG A 418 -10.60 -16.47 -0.12
CA ARG A 418 -11.55 -16.16 -1.21
C ARG A 418 -10.98 -15.15 -2.19
N LEU A 419 -10.33 -14.08 -1.72
CA LEU A 419 -9.65 -13.12 -2.60
C LEU A 419 -8.55 -13.80 -3.41
N ARG A 420 -7.76 -14.68 -2.77
CA ARG A 420 -6.71 -15.44 -3.45
C ARG A 420 -7.27 -16.33 -4.57
N SER A 421 -8.44 -16.95 -4.36
CA SER A 421 -9.11 -17.73 -5.41
C SER A 421 -9.61 -16.89 -6.59
N GLN A 422 -9.74 -15.57 -6.40
CA GLN A 422 -10.09 -14.60 -7.44
C GLN A 422 -8.84 -13.89 -8.02
N GLY A 423 -7.63 -14.38 -7.75
CA GLY A 423 -6.39 -13.76 -8.24
C GLY A 423 -6.00 -12.47 -7.51
N ILE A 424 -6.56 -12.19 -6.33
CA ILE A 424 -6.21 -11.02 -5.51
C ILE A 424 -5.47 -11.48 -4.25
N PHE A 425 -4.19 -11.17 -4.18
CA PHE A 425 -3.31 -11.50 -3.07
C PHE A 425 -3.30 -10.38 -2.05
N CYS A 426 -3.40 -10.71 -0.76
CA CYS A 426 -3.34 -9.74 0.32
C CYS A 426 -2.21 -10.12 1.28
N ILE A 427 -1.28 -9.19 1.53
CA ILE A 427 -0.13 -9.39 2.42
C ILE A 427 -0.53 -9.16 3.88
N HIS A 428 -1.42 -8.21 4.13
CA HIS A 428 -1.84 -7.81 5.47
C HIS A 428 -3.35 -8.03 5.68
N PRO A 429 -3.78 -9.18 6.24
CA PRO A 429 -5.20 -9.56 6.34
C PRO A 429 -6.09 -8.53 7.04
N LEU A 430 -5.56 -7.80 8.02
CA LEU A 430 -6.32 -6.74 8.72
C LEU A 430 -6.82 -5.61 7.78
N ARG A 431 -6.12 -5.35 6.66
CA ARG A 431 -6.52 -4.31 5.69
C ARG A 431 -7.74 -4.72 4.86
N ILE A 432 -8.11 -6.01 4.84
CA ILE A 432 -9.36 -6.50 4.21
C ILE A 432 -10.57 -5.80 4.86
N ASN A 433 -10.58 -5.68 6.18
CA ASN A 433 -11.66 -5.02 6.92
C ASN A 433 -11.75 -3.51 6.62
N LEU A 434 -10.63 -2.85 6.31
CA LEU A 434 -10.61 -1.45 5.86
C LEU A 434 -11.22 -1.28 4.47
N GLY A 435 -11.06 -2.26 3.59
CA GLY A 435 -11.73 -2.31 2.27
C GLY A 435 -13.26 -2.12 2.37
N GLY A 436 -13.87 -2.62 3.45
CA GLY A 436 -15.31 -2.43 3.71
C GLY A 436 -15.72 -1.00 4.08
N LYS A 437 -14.76 -0.13 4.40
CA LYS A 437 -14.96 1.27 4.80
C LYS A 437 -14.62 2.29 3.73
N LEU A 438 -14.07 1.86 2.60
CA LEU A 438 -13.69 2.73 1.51
C LEU A 438 -14.81 3.71 1.15
N GLN A 439 -14.42 4.98 1.05
CA GLN A 439 -15.32 6.10 0.73
C GLN A 439 -14.92 6.77 -0.58
N LEU A 440 -13.63 6.74 -0.88
CA LEU A 440 -13.01 7.35 -2.04
C LEU A 440 -11.95 6.38 -2.58
N VAL A 441 -11.87 6.24 -3.90
CA VAL A 441 -10.80 5.50 -4.57
C VAL A 441 -10.15 6.41 -5.60
N CYS A 442 -8.84 6.59 -5.47
CA CYS A 442 -7.99 7.22 -6.45
C CYS A 442 -7.57 6.16 -7.48
N PHE A 443 -7.62 6.50 -8.77
CA PHE A 443 -7.21 5.65 -9.88
C PHE A 443 -6.09 6.36 -10.66
N ASP A 444 -5.01 5.65 -10.95
CA ASP A 444 -4.14 6.05 -12.04
C ASP A 444 -4.85 5.89 -13.40
N LYS A 445 -4.38 6.58 -14.43
CA LYS A 445 -5.00 6.57 -15.75
C LYS A 445 -4.34 5.54 -16.67
N THR A 446 -3.02 5.63 -16.85
CA THR A 446 -2.29 4.84 -17.85
C THR A 446 -2.10 3.44 -17.31
N GLY A 447 -2.42 2.41 -18.09
CA GLY A 447 -2.35 0.99 -17.68
C GLY A 447 -3.30 0.56 -16.55
N THR A 448 -3.92 1.51 -15.84
CA THR A 448 -5.01 1.24 -14.89
C THR A 448 -6.40 1.40 -15.53
N LEU A 449 -6.76 2.59 -16.02
CA LEU A 449 -8.07 2.86 -16.65
C LEU A 449 -8.04 2.65 -18.16
N THR A 450 -6.90 2.94 -18.78
CA THR A 450 -6.63 2.73 -20.21
C THR A 450 -5.79 1.48 -20.42
N GLU A 451 -5.78 0.97 -21.64
CA GLU A 451 -4.91 -0.15 -22.04
C GLU A 451 -3.41 0.23 -21.96
N ASP A 452 -2.56 -0.80 -21.92
CA ASP A 452 -1.10 -0.66 -21.88
C ASP A 452 -0.61 -0.38 -23.30
N GLY A 453 -0.37 0.90 -23.63
CA GLY A 453 0.16 1.33 -24.92
C GLY A 453 -0.61 2.48 -25.55
N LEU A 454 -0.02 3.03 -26.61
CA LEU A 454 -0.58 4.11 -27.41
C LEU A 454 -0.79 3.60 -28.83
N ASP A 455 -2.00 3.73 -29.36
CA ASP A 455 -2.26 3.42 -30.76
C ASP A 455 -1.97 4.64 -31.62
N VAL A 456 -1.22 4.45 -32.71
CA VAL A 456 -1.01 5.50 -33.72
C VAL A 456 -2.30 5.65 -34.51
N MET A 457 -2.90 6.84 -34.43
CA MET A 457 -4.08 7.20 -35.21
C MET A 457 -3.67 7.67 -36.61
N GLY A 458 -2.57 8.40 -36.69
CA GLY A 458 -1.98 8.85 -37.94
C GLY A 458 -0.98 9.99 -37.73
N VAL A 459 -0.51 10.54 -38.85
CA VAL A 459 0.42 11.69 -38.87
C VAL A 459 -0.21 12.80 -39.68
N VAL A 460 -0.13 14.03 -39.17
CA VAL A 460 -0.53 15.27 -39.85
C VAL A 460 0.74 15.90 -40.44
N PRO A 461 0.97 15.78 -41.75
CA PRO A 461 2.17 16.33 -42.38
C PRO A 461 2.07 17.84 -42.52
N LEU A 462 3.23 18.51 -42.52
CA LEU A 462 3.34 19.93 -42.85
C LEU A 462 3.98 20.11 -44.22
N LYS A 463 3.40 20.97 -45.07
CA LYS A 463 4.02 21.39 -46.34
C LYS A 463 4.01 22.92 -46.43
N GLY A 464 5.18 23.54 -46.34
CA GLY A 464 5.29 24.99 -46.21
C GLY A 464 4.70 25.44 -44.87
N GLN A 465 3.70 26.33 -44.91
CA GLN A 465 2.98 26.84 -43.73
C GLN A 465 1.57 26.25 -43.56
N ALA A 466 1.23 25.17 -44.26
CA ALA A 466 -0.10 24.56 -44.19
C ALA A 466 -0.03 23.09 -43.75
N PHE A 467 -0.89 22.74 -42.79
CA PHE A 467 -1.12 21.34 -42.42
C PHE A 467 -1.91 20.60 -43.49
N LEU A 468 -1.47 19.39 -43.80
CA LEU A 468 -2.16 18.47 -44.70
C LEU A 468 -3.12 17.56 -43.91
N PRO A 469 -4.10 16.92 -44.57
CA PRO A 469 -4.98 15.95 -43.94
C PRO A 469 -4.20 14.83 -43.25
N LEU A 470 -4.76 14.31 -42.15
CA LEU A 470 -4.17 13.22 -41.41
C LEU A 470 -4.03 11.96 -42.28
N VAL A 471 -2.81 11.41 -42.31
CA VAL A 471 -2.48 10.15 -42.96
C VAL A 471 -2.56 9.03 -41.93
N PRO A 472 -3.53 8.08 -42.03
CA PRO A 472 -3.73 7.05 -41.01
C PRO A 472 -2.60 6.02 -40.94
N GLU A 473 -1.93 5.76 -42.06
CA GLU A 473 -0.86 4.77 -42.17
C GLU A 473 0.48 5.46 -42.49
N PRO A 474 1.37 5.67 -41.50
CA PRO A 474 2.64 6.38 -41.69
C PRO A 474 3.58 5.76 -42.74
N ARG A 475 3.49 4.45 -42.97
CA ARG A 475 4.19 3.73 -44.06
C ARG A 475 3.90 4.26 -45.47
N ARG A 476 2.76 4.92 -45.68
CA ARG A 476 2.35 5.49 -46.97
C ARG A 476 2.89 6.91 -47.21
N LEU A 477 3.61 7.48 -46.25
CA LEU A 477 4.23 8.80 -46.40
C LEU A 477 5.29 8.77 -47.52
N PRO A 478 5.47 9.89 -48.26
CA PRO A 478 6.55 10.01 -49.24
C PRO A 478 7.92 9.93 -48.55
N ALA A 479 8.94 9.50 -49.31
CA ALA A 479 10.33 9.55 -48.84
C ALA A 479 10.70 11.02 -48.55
N GLY A 480 11.11 11.29 -47.32
CA GLY A 480 11.35 12.66 -46.87
C GLY A 480 11.67 12.75 -45.39
N PRO A 481 11.92 13.97 -44.89
CA PRO A 481 12.37 14.20 -43.51
C PRO A 481 11.37 13.73 -42.46
N LEU A 482 10.06 13.80 -42.74
CA LEU A 482 9.02 13.35 -41.80
C LEU A 482 9.04 11.82 -41.58
N LEU A 483 9.18 11.03 -42.65
CA LEU A 483 9.27 9.58 -42.56
C LEU A 483 10.58 9.16 -41.86
N ARG A 484 11.70 9.83 -42.19
CA ARG A 484 12.98 9.61 -41.49
C ARG A 484 12.91 9.96 -40.01
N ALA A 485 12.23 11.06 -39.64
CA ALA A 485 12.03 11.44 -38.25
C ALA A 485 11.24 10.37 -37.47
N LEU A 486 10.15 9.85 -38.05
CA LEU A 486 9.34 8.77 -37.44
C LEU A 486 10.11 7.46 -37.32
N ALA A 487 10.97 7.15 -38.29
CA ALA A 487 11.75 5.92 -38.29
C ALA A 487 12.97 5.98 -37.37
N THR A 488 13.59 7.15 -37.16
CA THR A 488 14.91 7.23 -36.49
C THR A 488 14.90 7.93 -35.14
N CYS A 489 13.95 8.83 -34.87
CA CYS A 489 13.90 9.61 -33.63
C CYS A 489 13.33 8.76 -32.49
N HIS A 490 14.06 7.74 -32.04
CA HIS A 490 13.65 6.84 -30.97
C HIS A 490 14.82 6.40 -30.08
N ALA A 491 14.48 5.86 -28.91
CA ALA A 491 15.45 5.27 -27.98
C ALA A 491 15.40 3.73 -27.93
N LEU A 492 14.79 3.09 -28.94
CA LEU A 492 14.74 1.62 -29.06
C LEU A 492 16.14 1.00 -29.20
N SER A 493 16.28 -0.23 -28.69
CA SER A 493 17.42 -1.10 -28.86
C SER A 493 16.96 -2.51 -29.25
N ARG A 494 17.82 -3.32 -29.88
CA ARG A 494 17.49 -4.69 -30.31
C ARG A 494 18.06 -5.71 -29.33
N LEU A 495 17.17 -6.49 -28.70
CA LEU A 495 17.51 -7.60 -27.81
C LEU A 495 17.05 -8.92 -28.43
N GLN A 496 17.98 -9.83 -28.74
CA GLN A 496 17.68 -11.17 -29.29
C GLN A 496 16.63 -11.13 -30.43
N ASP A 497 16.82 -10.24 -31.41
CA ASP A 497 15.92 -9.99 -32.55
C ASP A 497 14.57 -9.31 -32.27
N THR A 498 14.30 -8.92 -31.03
CA THR A 498 13.12 -8.10 -30.71
C THR A 498 13.51 -6.64 -30.44
N PRO A 499 12.81 -5.66 -31.03
CA PRO A 499 12.98 -4.26 -30.67
C PRO A 499 12.37 -4.01 -29.27
N VAL A 500 13.17 -3.40 -28.41
CA VAL A 500 12.84 -3.13 -27.01
C VAL A 500 13.04 -1.65 -26.71
N GLY A 501 12.11 -1.05 -25.98
CA GLY A 501 12.19 0.32 -25.51
C GLY A 501 10.81 0.89 -25.21
N ASP A 502 10.68 2.22 -25.22
CA ASP A 502 9.42 2.88 -24.89
C ASP A 502 8.26 2.43 -25.82
N PRO A 503 7.08 2.05 -25.28
CA PRO A 503 5.95 1.60 -26.10
C PRO A 503 5.48 2.61 -27.14
N MET A 504 5.60 3.92 -26.87
CA MET A 504 5.29 4.96 -27.86
C MET A 504 6.26 4.86 -29.05
N ASP A 505 7.55 4.74 -28.75
CA ASP A 505 8.60 4.66 -29.75
C ASP A 505 8.45 3.39 -30.59
N LEU A 506 8.13 2.27 -29.93
CA LEU A 506 7.88 0.99 -30.58
C LEU A 506 6.72 1.11 -31.57
N LYS A 507 5.57 1.63 -31.12
CA LYS A 507 4.38 1.83 -31.97
C LYS A 507 4.61 2.82 -33.10
N MET A 508 5.40 3.87 -32.85
CA MET A 508 5.80 4.84 -33.87
C MET A 508 6.64 4.15 -34.96
N VAL A 509 7.66 3.38 -34.60
CA VAL A 509 8.52 2.69 -35.58
C VAL A 509 7.76 1.58 -36.31
N GLU A 510 6.98 0.76 -35.59
CA GLU A 510 6.10 -0.28 -36.17
C GLU A 510 5.13 0.29 -37.22
N SER A 511 4.63 1.52 -37.00
CA SER A 511 3.72 2.18 -37.93
C SER A 511 4.37 2.55 -39.28
N THR A 512 5.69 2.72 -39.30
CA THR A 512 6.47 3.02 -40.52
C THR A 512 6.92 1.75 -41.26
N GLY A 513 7.01 0.60 -40.58
CA GLY A 513 7.49 -0.67 -41.14
C GLY A 513 9.02 -0.77 -41.27
N TRP A 514 9.78 0.18 -40.73
CA TRP A 514 11.24 0.12 -40.70
C TRP A 514 11.74 -0.83 -39.61
N VAL A 515 12.91 -1.43 -39.84
CA VAL A 515 13.52 -2.42 -38.95
C VAL A 515 14.84 -1.89 -38.40
N LEU A 516 15.01 -2.00 -37.08
CA LEU A 516 16.24 -1.63 -36.36
C LEU A 516 17.28 -2.74 -36.44
N GLU A 517 18.51 -2.40 -36.82
CA GLU A 517 19.70 -3.26 -36.77
C GLU A 517 20.78 -2.63 -35.89
N GLU A 518 21.41 -3.42 -35.02
CA GLU A 518 22.47 -2.99 -34.11
C GLU A 518 23.61 -4.03 -34.08
N GLY A 519 24.84 -3.58 -33.80
CA GLY A 519 26.02 -4.45 -33.66
C GLY A 519 26.99 -4.40 -34.85
N PRO A 520 28.01 -5.28 -34.89
CA PRO A 520 29.09 -5.21 -35.89
C PRO A 520 28.63 -5.41 -37.35
N ALA A 521 27.44 -5.99 -37.56
CA ALA A 521 26.79 -6.08 -38.86
C ALA A 521 26.25 -4.74 -39.37
N ALA A 522 26.00 -3.77 -38.48
CA ALA A 522 25.60 -2.41 -38.82
C ALA A 522 26.83 -1.56 -39.23
N ASP A 523 27.95 -1.74 -38.52
CA ASP A 523 29.22 -1.03 -38.81
C ASP A 523 29.81 -1.45 -40.16
N SER A 524 29.70 -2.73 -40.53
CA SER A 524 30.20 -3.24 -41.81
C SER A 524 29.43 -2.71 -43.03
N ALA A 525 28.19 -2.26 -42.85
CA ALA A 525 27.36 -1.69 -43.93
C ALA A 525 27.70 -0.22 -44.24
N PHE A 526 28.32 0.51 -43.29
CA PHE A 526 28.57 1.96 -43.39
C PHE A 526 30.05 2.36 -43.29
N GLY A 527 30.95 1.42 -42.97
CA GLY A 527 32.40 1.66 -42.93
C GLY A 527 32.88 2.55 -41.77
N THR A 528 31.99 2.91 -40.85
CA THR A 528 32.23 3.73 -39.64
C THR A 528 31.43 3.15 -38.47
N GLN A 529 31.91 3.32 -37.24
CA GLN A 529 31.15 2.91 -36.06
C GLN A 529 29.88 3.75 -35.94
N VAL A 530 28.73 3.11 -35.78
CA VAL A 530 27.42 3.75 -35.62
C VAL A 530 26.66 3.16 -34.45
N LEU A 531 25.76 3.93 -33.83
CA LEU A 531 24.98 3.42 -32.70
C LEU A 531 23.95 2.39 -33.15
N ALA A 532 23.28 2.63 -34.28
CA ALA A 532 22.35 1.71 -34.93
C ALA A 532 22.06 2.08 -36.38
N VAL A 533 21.48 1.16 -37.15
CA VAL A 533 21.01 1.39 -38.52
C VAL A 533 19.52 1.05 -38.63
N MET A 534 18.74 1.94 -39.21
CA MET A 534 17.35 1.73 -39.56
C MET A 534 17.25 1.34 -41.04
N ARG A 535 16.73 0.14 -41.32
CA ARG A 535 16.50 -0.34 -42.69
C ARG A 535 15.05 -0.18 -43.11
N PRO A 536 14.79 0.22 -44.37
CA PRO A 536 13.44 0.26 -44.91
C PRO A 536 12.89 -1.16 -45.16
N PRO A 537 11.55 -1.33 -45.21
CA PRO A 537 10.91 -2.62 -45.44
C PRO A 537 11.27 -3.20 -46.83
N LEU A 538 11.57 -4.50 -46.87
CA LEU A 538 12.01 -5.23 -48.07
C LEU A 538 10.92 -5.43 -49.15
N GLN A 539 9.64 -5.30 -48.80
CA GLN A 539 8.55 -5.98 -49.55
C GLN A 539 7.71 -5.08 -50.48
N GLU A 540 7.89 -3.76 -50.50
CA GLU A 540 7.03 -2.84 -51.30
C GLU A 540 7.77 -2.01 -52.36
N ALA A 541 9.08 -2.20 -52.54
CA ALA A 541 9.88 -1.47 -53.53
C ALA A 541 9.50 -1.74 -55.00
N GLN A 542 8.61 -2.71 -55.28
CA GLN A 542 8.26 -3.13 -56.65
C GLN A 542 6.83 -2.80 -57.10
N LEU A 543 5.94 -2.23 -56.26
CA LEU A 543 4.52 -2.07 -56.60
C LEU A 543 4.02 -0.63 -56.81
N GLN A 544 4.80 0.40 -56.51
CA GLN A 544 4.42 1.79 -56.80
C GLN A 544 5.65 2.55 -57.27
N GLY A 545 5.58 3.17 -58.46
CA GLY A 545 6.67 3.94 -59.08
C GLY A 545 7.12 5.12 -58.21
N ARG A 546 7.95 4.83 -57.19
CA ARG A 546 8.65 5.80 -56.35
C ARG A 546 9.91 6.26 -57.10
N GLU A 547 10.05 7.57 -57.31
CA GLU A 547 11.18 8.19 -58.03
C GLU A 547 12.50 8.15 -57.26
N GLU A 548 12.50 7.83 -55.95
CA GLU A 548 13.71 7.66 -55.14
C GLU A 548 13.69 6.35 -54.31
N PRO A 549 14.79 5.56 -54.31
CA PRO A 549 14.89 4.37 -53.46
C PRO A 549 15.03 4.77 -51.98
N LEU A 550 14.31 4.06 -51.10
CA LEU A 550 14.51 4.18 -49.66
C LEU A 550 15.89 3.63 -49.28
N VAL A 551 16.73 4.47 -48.69
CA VAL A 551 18.11 4.14 -48.30
C VAL A 551 18.16 3.87 -46.78
N PRO A 552 18.98 2.92 -46.29
CA PRO A 552 19.21 2.76 -44.85
C PRO A 552 19.76 4.03 -44.21
N VAL A 553 19.37 4.29 -42.97
CA VAL A 553 19.76 5.50 -42.21
C VAL A 553 20.48 5.08 -40.93
N SER A 554 21.67 5.63 -40.68
CA SER A 554 22.47 5.38 -39.47
C SER A 554 22.22 6.44 -38.38
N ILE A 555 22.14 6.00 -37.13
CA ILE A 555 22.02 6.86 -35.95
C ILE A 555 23.43 7.08 -35.38
N LEU A 556 23.89 8.33 -35.41
CA LEU A 556 25.22 8.73 -34.94
C LEU A 556 25.20 9.13 -33.46
N ASN A 557 24.21 9.91 -33.04
CA ASN A 557 24.06 10.31 -31.65
C ASN A 557 22.59 10.35 -31.25
N ARG A 558 22.31 10.13 -29.96
CA ARG A 558 20.96 10.14 -29.39
C ARG A 558 20.97 11.01 -28.14
N PHE A 559 20.10 12.02 -28.11
CA PHE A 559 19.79 12.77 -26.90
C PHE A 559 18.44 12.28 -26.38
N PRO A 560 18.44 11.44 -25.34
CA PRO A 560 17.24 10.75 -24.92
C PRO A 560 16.22 11.73 -24.30
N PHE A 561 14.96 11.28 -24.22
CA PHE A 561 13.84 12.11 -23.77
C PHE A 561 14.04 12.67 -22.35
N SER A 562 14.08 13.98 -22.15
CA SER A 562 14.11 14.52 -20.79
C SER A 562 12.70 14.91 -20.36
N SER A 563 12.22 14.42 -19.22
CA SER A 563 10.89 14.80 -18.69
C SER A 563 10.80 16.29 -18.33
N ALA A 564 11.92 16.89 -17.88
CA ALA A 564 11.99 18.32 -17.60
C ALA A 564 11.92 19.15 -18.89
N LEU A 565 12.55 18.68 -19.98
CA LEU A 565 12.60 19.36 -21.29
C LEU A 565 11.45 18.96 -22.23
N GLN A 566 10.73 17.88 -21.91
CA GLN A 566 9.64 17.22 -22.64
C GLN A 566 9.93 16.94 -24.12
N ARG A 567 11.17 16.57 -24.45
CA ARG A 567 11.62 16.29 -25.82
C ARG A 567 12.83 15.37 -25.86
N MET A 568 13.04 14.75 -27.02
CA MET A 568 14.24 14.00 -27.39
C MET A 568 14.69 14.37 -28.79
N ASN A 569 15.95 14.08 -29.10
CA ASN A 569 16.46 14.26 -30.45
C ASN A 569 17.49 13.19 -30.81
N VAL A 570 17.71 13.01 -32.11
CA VAL A 570 18.70 12.08 -32.67
C VAL A 570 19.45 12.78 -33.80
N VAL A 571 20.71 12.41 -33.99
CA VAL A 571 21.53 12.83 -35.13
C VAL A 571 21.76 11.63 -36.02
N VAL A 572 21.44 11.78 -37.30
CA VAL A 572 21.47 10.68 -38.27
C VAL A 572 22.22 11.06 -39.54
N ALA A 573 22.73 10.05 -40.23
CA ALA A 573 23.33 10.16 -41.55
C ALA A 573 22.88 8.98 -42.44
N TRP A 574 23.05 9.09 -43.75
CA TRP A 574 22.79 7.99 -44.68
C TRP A 574 23.82 8.02 -45.82
N PRO A 575 24.00 6.92 -46.57
CA PRO A 575 24.93 6.86 -47.68
C PRO A 575 24.58 7.92 -48.73
N GLY A 576 25.52 8.82 -49.01
CA GLY A 576 25.33 9.92 -49.95
C GLY A 576 24.78 11.22 -49.35
N ALA A 577 24.53 11.29 -48.04
CA ALA A 577 24.18 12.55 -47.37
C ALA A 577 25.39 13.49 -47.32
N ALA A 578 25.23 14.74 -47.80
CA ALA A 578 26.30 15.75 -47.72
C ALA A 578 26.53 16.25 -46.28
N GLN A 579 25.48 16.23 -45.45
CA GLN A 579 25.48 16.68 -44.07
C GLN A 579 24.59 15.76 -43.22
N PRO A 580 24.94 15.48 -41.95
CA PRO A 580 24.06 14.80 -41.01
C PRO A 580 22.84 15.67 -40.68
N GLU A 581 21.70 15.03 -40.42
CA GLU A 581 20.46 15.71 -40.00
C GLU A 581 20.12 15.36 -38.55
N ALA A 582 19.64 16.35 -37.80
CA ALA A 582 19.06 16.17 -36.50
C ALA A 582 17.53 16.11 -36.58
N TYR A 583 16.92 15.15 -35.90
CA TYR A 583 15.48 15.02 -35.75
C TYR A 583 15.07 15.16 -34.30
N VAL A 584 14.09 16.01 -34.02
CA VAL A 584 13.57 16.29 -32.69
C VAL A 584 12.11 15.84 -32.61
N LYS A 585 11.74 15.18 -31.51
CA LYS A 585 10.34 14.93 -31.17
C LYS A 585 10.04 15.30 -29.73
N GLY A 586 8.84 15.81 -29.47
CA GLY A 586 8.48 16.23 -28.12
C GLY A 586 7.10 16.86 -28.01
N SER A 587 6.87 17.52 -26.87
CA SER A 587 5.64 18.28 -26.64
C SER A 587 5.45 19.35 -27.74
N PRO A 588 4.26 19.48 -28.34
CA PRO A 588 4.05 20.36 -29.48
C PRO A 588 4.42 21.82 -29.21
N GLU A 589 4.01 22.36 -28.05
CA GLU A 589 4.28 23.75 -27.65
C GLU A 589 5.78 24.04 -27.51
N LEU A 590 6.54 23.15 -26.86
CA LEU A 590 7.97 23.37 -26.67
C LEU A 590 8.75 23.17 -27.96
N VAL A 591 8.41 22.16 -28.76
CA VAL A 591 9.08 21.93 -30.05
C VAL A 591 8.80 23.09 -31.00
N ALA A 592 7.57 23.59 -31.06
CA ALA A 592 7.23 24.78 -31.84
C ALA A 592 8.02 26.02 -31.38
N GLY A 593 8.22 26.19 -30.07
CA GLY A 593 9.06 27.27 -29.52
C GLY A 593 10.56 27.17 -29.85
N LEU A 594 11.04 26.01 -30.29
CA LEU A 594 12.42 25.80 -30.75
C LEU A 594 12.56 25.87 -32.28
N CYS A 595 11.42 25.90 -33.00
CA CYS A 595 11.40 26.00 -34.45
C CYS A 595 11.51 27.46 -34.91
N ASN A 596 12.01 27.66 -36.13
CA ASN A 596 11.97 28.96 -36.77
C ASN A 596 10.51 29.38 -36.97
N PRO A 597 10.12 30.61 -36.58
CA PRO A 597 8.72 31.06 -36.62
C PRO A 597 8.13 31.02 -38.04
N GLU A 598 8.95 31.14 -39.08
CA GLU A 598 8.52 31.03 -40.47
C GLU A 598 8.07 29.62 -40.88
N THR A 599 8.47 28.59 -40.12
CA THR A 599 8.09 27.19 -40.36
C THR A 599 6.87 26.76 -39.56
N VAL A 600 6.41 27.57 -38.61
CA VAL A 600 5.26 27.25 -37.75
C VAL A 600 4.00 27.91 -38.32
N PRO A 601 2.96 27.14 -38.69
CA PRO A 601 1.71 27.69 -39.17
C PRO A 601 0.98 28.56 -38.15
N ALA A 602 0.27 29.59 -38.62
CA ALA A 602 -0.55 30.43 -37.75
C ALA A 602 -1.71 29.66 -37.08
N ASP A 603 -2.20 28.58 -37.70
CA ASP A 603 -3.27 27.72 -37.20
C ASP A 603 -2.77 26.59 -36.27
N PHE A 604 -1.47 26.53 -35.96
CA PHE A 604 -0.85 25.50 -35.12
C PHE A 604 -1.57 25.29 -33.78
N ALA A 605 -1.84 26.37 -33.05
CA ALA A 605 -2.48 26.30 -31.74
C ALA A 605 -3.91 25.76 -31.84
N GLN A 606 -4.66 26.19 -32.86
CA GLN A 606 -6.04 25.74 -33.10
C GLN A 606 -6.08 24.26 -33.50
N MET A 607 -5.16 23.83 -34.36
CA MET A 607 -5.09 22.43 -34.78
C MET A 607 -4.68 21.52 -33.63
N LEU A 608 -3.67 21.91 -32.84
CA LEU A 608 -3.28 21.20 -31.62
C LEU A 608 -4.48 21.06 -30.67
N GLN A 609 -5.19 22.16 -30.42
CA GLN A 609 -6.35 22.18 -29.54
C GLN A 609 -7.47 21.24 -30.03
N SER A 610 -7.70 21.15 -31.35
CA SER A 610 -8.72 20.25 -31.91
C SER A 610 -8.47 18.78 -31.57
N TYR A 611 -7.22 18.33 -31.66
CA TYR A 611 -6.84 16.94 -31.34
C TYR A 611 -6.77 16.70 -29.83
N THR A 612 -6.22 17.65 -29.05
CA THR A 612 -6.09 17.48 -27.60
C THR A 612 -7.45 17.56 -26.90
N ALA A 613 -8.38 18.39 -27.38
CA ALA A 613 -9.75 18.44 -26.88
C ALA A 613 -10.53 17.14 -27.18
N ALA A 614 -10.25 16.51 -28.32
CA ALA A 614 -10.77 15.17 -28.64
C ALA A 614 -10.11 14.04 -27.84
N GLY A 615 -9.13 14.35 -26.96
CA GLY A 615 -8.47 13.38 -26.08
C GLY A 615 -7.31 12.63 -26.71
N TYR A 616 -6.84 13.04 -27.89
CA TYR A 616 -5.66 12.46 -28.52
C TYR A 616 -4.37 12.98 -27.87
N ARG A 617 -3.35 12.12 -27.86
CA ARG A 617 -1.98 12.49 -27.51
C ARG A 617 -1.27 12.93 -28.78
N VAL A 618 -0.78 14.16 -28.79
CA VAL A 618 -0.12 14.77 -29.94
C VAL A 618 1.36 14.98 -29.64
N VAL A 619 2.24 14.61 -30.57
CA VAL A 619 3.69 14.81 -30.50
C VAL A 619 4.14 15.56 -31.74
N ALA A 620 4.91 16.64 -31.59
CA ALA A 620 5.46 17.37 -32.73
C ALA A 620 6.81 16.80 -33.15
N LEU A 621 7.08 16.86 -34.45
CA LEU A 621 8.33 16.42 -35.08
C LEU A 621 8.96 17.61 -35.81
N ALA A 622 10.27 17.77 -35.67
CA ALA A 622 11.04 18.83 -36.32
C ALA A 622 12.42 18.32 -36.77
N SER A 623 13.06 19.01 -37.71
CA SER A 623 14.39 18.66 -38.22
C SER A 623 15.32 19.84 -38.41
N LYS A 624 16.62 19.57 -38.43
CA LYS A 624 17.67 20.55 -38.75
C LYS A 624 18.89 19.86 -39.41
N PRO A 625 19.40 20.37 -40.54
CA PRO A 625 20.69 19.93 -41.08
C PRO A 625 21.85 20.47 -40.22
N LEU A 626 22.89 19.66 -39.99
CA LEU A 626 24.06 20.02 -39.19
C LEU A 626 25.31 20.17 -40.09
N PRO A 627 26.14 21.21 -39.89
CA PRO A 627 27.29 21.50 -40.75
C PRO A 627 28.54 20.63 -40.45
N ILE A 628 28.38 19.46 -39.84
CA ILE A 628 29.50 18.65 -39.30
C ILE A 628 29.77 17.43 -40.21
N VAL A 629 31.01 16.93 -40.19
CA VAL A 629 31.41 15.68 -40.86
C VAL A 629 30.64 14.49 -40.24
N PRO A 630 30.16 13.52 -41.04
CA PRO A 630 29.44 12.35 -40.55
C PRO A 630 30.37 11.35 -39.85
N SER A 631 30.84 11.67 -38.63
CA SER A 631 31.61 10.77 -37.77
C SER A 631 31.00 10.67 -36.35
N LEU A 632 31.14 9.49 -35.73
CA LEU A 632 30.59 9.20 -34.40
C LEU A 632 31.18 10.09 -33.30
N GLU A 633 32.51 10.25 -33.30
CA GLU A 633 33.24 11.04 -32.30
C GLU A 633 32.81 12.52 -32.33
N ALA A 634 32.71 13.10 -33.54
CA ALA A 634 32.24 14.47 -33.70
C ALA A 634 30.77 14.64 -33.29
N ALA A 635 29.93 13.63 -33.57
CA ALA A 635 28.53 13.65 -33.17
C ALA A 635 28.34 13.53 -31.64
N GLN A 636 29.19 12.77 -30.94
CA GLN A 636 29.14 12.62 -29.48
C GLN A 636 29.60 13.86 -28.71
N GLN A 637 30.47 14.68 -29.30
CA GLN A 637 30.91 15.95 -28.71
C GLN A 637 29.88 17.09 -28.84
N LEU A 638 28.79 16.88 -29.59
CA LEU A 638 27.72 17.87 -29.73
C LEU A 638 27.04 18.14 -28.39
N SER A 639 26.87 19.41 -28.07
CA SER A 639 25.99 19.81 -26.97
C SER A 639 24.53 19.78 -27.42
N ARG A 640 23.65 19.42 -26.49
CA ARG A 640 22.20 19.37 -26.74
C ARG A 640 21.65 20.72 -27.23
N ASP A 641 22.14 21.81 -26.67
CA ASP A 641 21.70 23.17 -27.00
C ASP A 641 22.06 23.59 -28.44
N ALA A 642 23.15 23.06 -29.01
CA ALA A 642 23.52 23.36 -30.40
C ALA A 642 22.56 22.69 -31.41
N VAL A 643 22.08 21.49 -31.06
CA VAL A 643 21.17 20.70 -31.89
C VAL A 643 19.74 21.24 -31.82
N GLU A 644 19.30 21.73 -30.65
CA GLU A 644 17.91 22.09 -30.37
C GLU A 644 17.53 23.55 -30.69
N ARG A 645 18.29 24.26 -31.54
CA ARG A 645 18.00 25.65 -31.97
C ARG A 645 17.72 25.72 -33.47
N GLU A 646 16.84 26.63 -33.88
CA GLU A 646 16.54 26.94 -35.30
C GLU A 646 16.02 25.71 -36.08
N LEU A 647 15.10 24.96 -35.47
CA LEU A 647 14.53 23.76 -36.08
C LEU A 647 13.47 24.12 -37.14
N SER A 648 13.19 23.21 -38.07
CA SER A 648 12.06 23.31 -39.00
C SER A 648 10.98 22.31 -38.63
N LEU A 649 9.75 22.79 -38.42
CA LEU A 649 8.62 21.93 -38.08
C LEU A 649 8.26 21.02 -39.26
N LEU A 650 8.03 19.72 -38.99
CA LEU A 650 7.71 18.71 -40.02
C LEU A 650 6.25 18.25 -39.98
N GLY A 651 5.64 18.19 -38.80
CA GLY A 651 4.28 17.69 -38.63
C GLY A 651 3.97 17.22 -37.21
N LEU A 652 2.78 16.64 -37.04
CA LEU A 652 2.26 16.14 -35.77
C LEU A 652 1.95 14.63 -35.86
N LEU A 653 2.46 13.85 -34.91
CA LEU A 653 2.05 12.47 -34.68
C LEU A 653 0.86 12.45 -33.71
N VAL A 654 -0.24 11.84 -34.12
CA VAL A 654 -1.48 11.77 -33.34
C VAL A 654 -1.71 10.33 -32.88
N MET A 655 -1.85 10.15 -31.57
CA MET A 655 -2.02 8.85 -30.91
C MET A 655 -3.27 8.85 -30.03
N ARG A 656 -3.86 7.68 -29.78
CA ARG A 656 -5.04 7.52 -28.90
C ARG A 656 -4.76 6.58 -27.74
N ASN A 657 -5.31 6.92 -26.57
CA ASN A 657 -5.36 6.06 -25.39
C ASN A 657 -6.75 5.43 -25.31
N LEU A 658 -6.83 4.11 -25.48
CA LEU A 658 -8.11 3.39 -25.41
C LEU A 658 -8.45 3.03 -23.96
N LEU A 659 -9.72 3.22 -23.58
CA LEU A 659 -10.23 2.76 -22.29
C LEU A 659 -10.33 1.23 -22.27
N LYS A 660 -9.95 0.60 -21.15
CA LYS A 660 -10.23 -0.83 -20.97
C LYS A 660 -11.75 -1.06 -20.98
N PRO A 661 -12.26 -2.13 -21.60
CA PRO A 661 -13.70 -2.37 -21.73
C PRO A 661 -14.41 -2.50 -20.37
N GLN A 662 -13.69 -2.93 -19.33
CA GLN A 662 -14.22 -3.07 -17.97
C GLN A 662 -14.24 -1.75 -17.17
N THR A 663 -13.56 -0.69 -17.65
CA THR A 663 -13.39 0.56 -16.88
C THR A 663 -14.73 1.26 -16.63
N THR A 664 -15.49 1.54 -17.69
CA THR A 664 -16.78 2.23 -17.62
C THR A 664 -17.80 1.53 -16.70
N PRO A 665 -18.07 0.22 -16.80
CA PRO A 665 -19.03 -0.44 -15.93
C PRO A 665 -18.63 -0.41 -14.45
N VAL A 666 -17.33 -0.53 -14.13
CA VAL A 666 -16.84 -0.48 -12.74
C VAL A 666 -16.99 0.92 -12.14
N ILE A 667 -16.60 1.96 -12.86
CA ILE A 667 -16.75 3.35 -12.40
C ILE A 667 -18.23 3.68 -12.15
N GLN A 668 -19.12 3.27 -13.05
CA GLN A 668 -20.56 3.43 -12.85
C GLN A 668 -21.07 2.68 -11.61
N ALA A 669 -20.61 1.46 -11.35
CA ALA A 669 -20.97 0.69 -10.17
C ALA A 669 -20.52 1.38 -8.86
N LEU A 670 -19.29 1.91 -8.82
CA LEU A 670 -18.78 2.68 -7.68
C LEU A 670 -19.60 3.95 -7.44
N ARG A 671 -19.93 4.68 -8.51
CA ARG A 671 -20.74 5.91 -8.46
C ARG A 671 -22.17 5.65 -7.96
N ARG A 672 -22.83 4.58 -8.44
CA ARG A 672 -24.15 4.14 -7.96
C ARG A 672 -24.15 3.85 -6.45
N THR A 673 -23.02 3.41 -5.90
CA THR A 673 -22.87 3.10 -4.46
C THR A 673 -22.37 4.27 -3.62
N ARG A 674 -22.21 5.46 -4.22
CA ARG A 674 -21.66 6.68 -3.59
C ARG A 674 -20.24 6.50 -3.04
N ILE A 675 -19.43 5.72 -3.75
CA ILE A 675 -17.98 5.71 -3.56
C ILE A 675 -17.41 6.71 -4.56
N ARG A 676 -16.69 7.70 -4.07
CA ARG A 676 -16.13 8.76 -4.90
C ARG A 676 -14.93 8.21 -5.69
N THR A 677 -14.91 8.49 -6.99
CA THR A 677 -13.81 8.12 -7.89
C THR A 677 -13.01 9.38 -8.21
N VAL A 678 -11.69 9.32 -8.05
CA VAL A 678 -10.77 10.42 -8.37
C VAL A 678 -9.71 9.90 -9.32
N MET A 679 -9.46 10.60 -10.43
CA MET A 679 -8.38 10.30 -11.34
C MET A 679 -7.13 11.09 -10.94
N VAL A 680 -6.00 10.41 -10.84
CA VAL A 680 -4.70 11.01 -10.52
C VAL A 680 -3.69 10.53 -11.54
N THR A 681 -3.16 11.40 -12.39
CA THR A 681 -2.30 10.99 -13.52
C THR A 681 -1.17 11.98 -13.79
N GLY A 682 -0.10 11.50 -14.42
CA GLY A 682 0.97 12.32 -14.97
C GLY A 682 0.65 12.92 -16.35
N ASP A 683 -0.44 12.49 -17.00
CA ASP A 683 -0.81 12.94 -18.34
C ASP A 683 -1.29 14.39 -18.40
N ASN A 684 -1.45 14.92 -19.62
CA ASN A 684 -1.99 16.26 -19.84
C ASN A 684 -3.43 16.39 -19.31
N LEU A 685 -3.77 17.58 -18.82
CA LEU A 685 -5.05 17.87 -18.19
C LEU A 685 -6.23 17.62 -19.13
N GLN A 686 -6.16 18.07 -20.40
CA GLN A 686 -7.24 17.88 -21.36
C GLN A 686 -7.50 16.39 -21.64
N THR A 687 -6.45 15.60 -21.88
CA THR A 687 -6.56 14.15 -22.07
C THR A 687 -7.18 13.47 -20.85
N ALA A 688 -6.74 13.84 -19.63
CA ALA A 688 -7.30 13.30 -18.40
C ALA A 688 -8.80 13.64 -18.24
N VAL A 689 -9.20 14.85 -18.60
CA VAL A 689 -10.61 15.28 -18.61
C VAL A 689 -11.43 14.47 -19.60
N THR A 690 -10.97 14.30 -20.84
CA THR A 690 -11.67 13.50 -21.86
C THR A 690 -11.82 12.05 -21.44
N VAL A 691 -10.78 11.45 -20.84
CA VAL A 691 -10.84 10.09 -20.29
C VAL A 691 -11.82 10.02 -19.12
N ALA A 692 -11.83 11.01 -18.22
CA ALA A 692 -12.75 11.06 -17.08
C ALA A 692 -14.22 11.19 -17.50
N GLN A 693 -14.50 11.94 -18.57
CA GLN A 693 -15.82 12.01 -19.19
C GLN A 693 -16.17 10.70 -19.90
N GLY A 694 -15.23 10.12 -20.65
CA GLY A 694 -15.42 8.87 -21.40
C GLY A 694 -15.72 7.65 -20.53
N CYS A 695 -15.11 7.54 -19.34
CA CYS A 695 -15.43 6.46 -18.38
C CYS A 695 -16.60 6.77 -17.44
N GLY A 696 -17.17 7.97 -17.49
CA GLY A 696 -18.31 8.39 -16.66
C GLY A 696 -17.95 8.78 -15.22
N MET A 697 -16.68 9.06 -14.92
CA MET A 697 -16.28 9.71 -13.65
C MET A 697 -16.92 11.10 -13.55
N VAL A 698 -16.95 11.83 -14.66
CA VAL A 698 -17.72 13.07 -14.84
C VAL A 698 -18.85 12.77 -15.82
N GLY A 699 -20.09 13.03 -15.41
CA GLY A 699 -21.26 12.79 -16.24
C GLY A 699 -21.43 13.90 -17.29
N PRO A 700 -22.12 13.62 -18.42
CA PRO A 700 -22.28 14.59 -19.51
C PRO A 700 -23.10 15.83 -19.13
N ARG A 701 -23.86 15.77 -18.02
CA ARG A 701 -24.68 16.88 -17.49
C ARG A 701 -24.07 17.56 -16.25
N GLU A 702 -22.89 17.13 -15.83
CA GLU A 702 -22.23 17.67 -14.63
C GLU A 702 -21.25 18.78 -15.02
N ARG A 703 -21.22 19.86 -14.24
CA ARG A 703 -20.34 21.00 -14.49
C ARG A 703 -18.91 20.63 -14.13
N LEU A 704 -17.99 20.76 -15.06
CA LEU A 704 -16.54 20.60 -14.84
C LEU A 704 -15.85 21.96 -14.96
N VAL A 705 -15.08 22.34 -13.94
CA VAL A 705 -14.31 23.59 -13.92
C VAL A 705 -12.83 23.27 -13.77
N ILE A 706 -12.00 23.86 -14.62
CA ILE A 706 -10.55 23.77 -14.54
C ILE A 706 -10.05 24.89 -13.63
N ILE A 707 -9.23 24.53 -12.64
CA ILE A 707 -8.58 25.50 -11.76
C ILE A 707 -7.15 25.69 -12.24
N HIS A 708 -6.77 26.96 -12.43
CA HIS A 708 -5.40 27.36 -12.67
C HIS A 708 -4.94 28.26 -11.51
N ALA A 709 -3.77 27.97 -10.93
CA ALA A 709 -3.17 28.85 -9.92
C ALA A 709 -1.75 29.18 -10.32
N THR A 710 -1.42 30.47 -10.28
CA THR A 710 -0.10 31.00 -10.62
C THR A 710 0.71 31.25 -9.33
N PRO A 711 2.02 30.95 -9.34
CA PRO A 711 2.89 31.30 -8.22
C PRO A 711 3.05 32.83 -8.12
N PRO A 712 3.42 33.37 -6.94
CA PRO A 712 3.66 34.80 -6.80
C PRO A 712 4.89 35.23 -7.60
N GLU A 713 4.72 36.13 -8.57
CA GLU A 713 5.81 36.80 -9.29
C GLU A 713 6.15 38.15 -8.63
N ARG A 714 7.35 38.70 -8.87
CA ARG A 714 7.83 39.93 -8.21
C ARG A 714 6.80 41.07 -8.34
N GLY A 715 6.09 41.37 -7.25
CA GLY A 715 5.09 42.43 -7.15
C GLY A 715 3.63 42.00 -7.28
N GLN A 716 3.32 40.74 -7.59
CA GLN A 716 1.95 40.22 -7.66
C GLN A 716 1.73 39.03 -6.69
N PRO A 717 0.64 39.04 -5.90
CA PRO A 717 0.29 37.88 -5.07
C PRO A 717 -0.12 36.69 -5.94
N ALA A 718 -0.02 35.47 -5.41
CA ALA A 718 -0.50 34.28 -6.10
C ALA A 718 -1.98 34.46 -6.50
N SER A 719 -2.34 34.18 -7.76
CA SER A 719 -3.71 34.31 -8.25
C SER A 719 -4.32 32.94 -8.56
N LEU A 720 -5.65 32.89 -8.54
CA LEU A 720 -6.43 31.68 -8.82
C LEU A 720 -7.48 32.00 -9.88
N GLU A 721 -7.36 31.36 -11.04
CA GLU A 721 -8.26 31.52 -12.17
C GLU A 721 -9.12 30.25 -12.35
N LEU A 722 -10.38 30.46 -12.73
CA LEU A 722 -11.38 29.41 -12.91
C LEU A 722 -11.83 29.41 -14.37
N LEU A 723 -11.48 28.36 -15.11
CA LEU A 723 -11.80 28.20 -16.53
C LEU A 723 -12.96 27.20 -16.68
N PRO A 724 -14.15 27.65 -17.13
CA PRO A 724 -15.23 26.73 -17.50
C PRO A 724 -14.85 25.94 -18.76
N LEU A 725 -15.17 24.65 -18.81
CA LEU A 725 -15.04 23.88 -20.06
C LEU A 725 -16.31 24.09 -20.90
N GLU A 726 -16.20 24.74 -22.06
CA GLU A 726 -17.31 24.86 -23.01
C GLU A 726 -17.70 23.47 -23.53
N SER A 727 -19.00 23.19 -23.60
CA SER A 727 -19.52 21.87 -23.99
C SER A 727 -19.27 21.64 -25.49
N PRO A 728 -18.79 20.45 -25.93
CA PRO A 728 -18.39 20.20 -27.31
C PRO A 728 -19.54 20.06 -28.34
N THR A 729 -20.77 20.45 -28.01
CA THR A 729 -21.94 20.28 -28.89
C THR A 729 -22.04 21.26 -30.06
N ALA A 730 -21.06 22.15 -30.28
CA ALA A 730 -21.16 23.22 -31.28
C ALA A 730 -20.35 23.05 -32.58
N VAL A 731 -19.70 21.90 -32.85
CA VAL A 731 -18.76 21.79 -34.01
C VAL A 731 -19.06 20.63 -34.98
N ASN A 732 -20.25 20.02 -34.92
CA ASN A 732 -20.71 19.16 -36.02
C ASN A 732 -21.67 19.96 -36.91
N GLY A 733 -21.20 20.35 -38.09
CA GLY A 733 -21.96 21.05 -39.12
C GLY A 733 -23.08 20.19 -39.72
N ALA A 734 -24.19 20.03 -38.99
CA ALA A 734 -25.46 19.61 -39.53
C ALA A 734 -26.31 20.86 -39.82
N LYS A 735 -26.59 21.08 -41.10
CA LYS A 735 -27.55 22.07 -41.59
C LYS A 735 -28.95 21.72 -41.05
N ASP A 736 -29.45 22.47 -40.09
CA ASP A 736 -30.84 22.96 -40.03
C ASP A 736 -31.04 23.88 -38.80
N PRO A 737 -31.23 25.20 -38.97
CA PRO A 737 -31.35 26.14 -37.87
C PRO A 737 -32.72 26.14 -37.15
N ASP A 738 -33.72 25.39 -37.64
CA ASP A 738 -35.10 25.48 -37.13
C ASP A 738 -35.52 24.36 -36.15
N GLN A 739 -34.64 23.40 -35.83
CA GLN A 739 -34.90 22.38 -34.80
C GLN A 739 -34.06 22.51 -33.52
N ALA A 740 -33.16 23.50 -33.44
CA ALA A 740 -32.26 23.71 -32.30
C ALA A 740 -32.84 24.59 -31.16
N ALA A 741 -34.11 25.02 -31.25
CA ALA A 741 -34.73 25.97 -30.31
C ALA A 741 -35.45 25.32 -29.10
N SER A 742 -35.44 24.00 -28.98
CA SER A 742 -35.93 23.32 -27.76
C SER A 742 -34.82 22.46 -27.17
N TYR A 743 -34.58 22.59 -25.86
CA TYR A 743 -33.60 21.86 -25.03
C TYR A 743 -32.24 22.54 -24.77
N THR A 744 -32.18 23.87 -24.60
CA THR A 744 -31.20 24.47 -23.69
C THR A 744 -31.69 24.31 -22.24
N MET A 745 -31.45 23.14 -21.65
CA MET A 745 -31.61 22.95 -20.20
C MET A 745 -30.31 23.29 -19.48
N GLU A 746 -30.39 24.20 -18.51
CA GLU A 746 -29.23 24.59 -17.70
C GLU A 746 -28.64 23.41 -16.91
N PRO A 747 -27.29 23.31 -16.79
CA PRO A 747 -26.63 22.28 -16.01
C PRO A 747 -26.95 22.43 -14.51
N ASP A 748 -27.22 21.30 -13.83
CA ASP A 748 -27.57 21.27 -12.40
C ASP A 748 -26.41 21.82 -11.54
N PRO A 749 -26.59 22.94 -10.80
CA PRO A 749 -25.51 23.60 -10.05
C PRO A 749 -25.02 22.81 -8.82
N ARG A 750 -25.60 21.65 -8.51
CA ARG A 750 -25.32 20.87 -7.29
C ARG A 750 -24.18 19.86 -7.40
N SER A 751 -23.66 19.59 -8.60
CA SER A 751 -22.57 18.62 -8.85
C SER A 751 -21.47 19.23 -9.71
N SER A 752 -20.70 20.13 -9.11
CA SER A 752 -19.50 20.71 -9.72
C SER A 752 -18.28 19.81 -9.47
N HIS A 753 -17.63 19.38 -10.54
CA HIS A 753 -16.36 18.68 -10.52
C HIS A 753 -15.23 19.67 -10.80
N LEU A 754 -14.08 19.46 -10.16
CA LEU A 754 -12.88 20.27 -10.39
C LEU A 754 -11.78 19.44 -11.04
N ALA A 755 -11.08 20.05 -11.99
CA ALA A 755 -9.89 19.50 -12.60
C ALA A 755 -8.70 20.44 -12.36
N LEU A 756 -7.55 19.91 -11.97
CA LEU A 756 -6.36 20.72 -11.68
C LEU A 756 -5.06 20.02 -12.08
N SER A 757 -4.04 20.82 -12.35
CA SER A 757 -2.69 20.36 -12.69
C SER A 757 -1.81 20.21 -11.43
N GLY A 758 -0.74 19.43 -11.52
CA GLY A 758 0.23 19.25 -10.43
C GLY A 758 0.93 20.54 -10.00
N SER A 759 1.22 21.47 -10.92
CA SER A 759 1.78 22.78 -10.58
C SER A 759 0.79 23.62 -9.77
N THR A 760 -0.48 23.66 -10.21
CA THR A 760 -1.57 24.30 -9.48
C THR A 760 -1.77 23.69 -8.09
N PHE A 761 -1.71 22.35 -7.97
CA PHE A 761 -1.81 21.66 -6.68
C PHE A 761 -0.71 22.09 -5.71
N GLY A 762 0.55 22.18 -6.18
CA GLY A 762 1.67 22.63 -5.37
C GLY A 762 1.54 24.08 -4.87
N VAL A 763 1.04 24.98 -5.73
CA VAL A 763 0.75 26.38 -5.35
C VAL A 763 -0.37 26.43 -4.31
N LEU A 764 -1.45 25.66 -4.50
CA LEU A 764 -2.58 25.59 -3.57
C LEU A 764 -2.16 25.11 -2.18
N MET A 765 -1.29 24.10 -2.11
CA MET A 765 -0.79 23.60 -0.82
C MET A 765 0.02 24.64 -0.05
N LYS A 766 0.86 25.42 -0.75
CA LYS A 766 1.75 26.41 -0.13
C LYS A 766 1.05 27.73 0.21
N HIS A 767 0.25 28.26 -0.72
CA HIS A 767 -0.28 29.62 -0.65
C HIS A 767 -1.76 29.68 -0.27
N PHE A 768 -2.54 28.62 -0.52
CA PHE A 768 -4.00 28.59 -0.25
C PHE A 768 -4.45 27.43 0.67
N PRO A 769 -3.84 27.24 1.85
CA PRO A 769 -4.14 26.08 2.71
C PRO A 769 -5.57 26.07 3.27
N LYS A 770 -6.25 27.22 3.33
CA LYS A 770 -7.66 27.33 3.76
C LYS A 770 -8.65 26.85 2.69
N LEU A 771 -8.30 27.02 1.41
CA LEU A 771 -9.16 26.68 0.26
C LEU A 771 -8.95 25.24 -0.20
N LEU A 772 -7.73 24.71 -0.03
CA LEU A 772 -7.36 23.35 -0.41
C LEU A 772 -8.37 22.28 0.05
N PRO A 773 -8.85 22.24 1.30
CA PRO A 773 -9.87 21.28 1.72
C PRO A 773 -11.17 21.31 0.90
N LYS A 774 -11.62 22.49 0.48
CA LYS A 774 -12.84 22.66 -0.34
C LYS A 774 -12.60 22.13 -1.76
N ILE A 775 -11.47 22.49 -2.36
CA ILE A 775 -11.03 21.98 -3.66
C ILE A 775 -10.93 20.46 -3.64
N LEU A 776 -10.31 19.88 -2.61
CA LEU A 776 -10.14 18.44 -2.46
C LEU A 776 -11.46 17.68 -2.33
N VAL A 777 -12.54 18.30 -1.85
CA VAL A 777 -13.87 17.66 -1.76
C VAL A 777 -14.57 17.58 -3.13
N GLN A 778 -14.26 18.49 -4.06
CA GLN A 778 -14.84 18.54 -5.41
C GLN A 778 -13.89 18.07 -6.54
N GLY A 779 -12.59 18.01 -6.26
CA GLY A 779 -11.54 17.60 -7.19
C GLY A 779 -11.72 16.18 -7.72
N THR A 780 -11.94 16.04 -9.01
CA THR A 780 -12.17 14.74 -9.65
C THR A 780 -10.99 14.33 -10.52
N VAL A 781 -10.30 15.31 -11.13
CA VAL A 781 -9.17 15.05 -12.03
C VAL A 781 -7.95 15.83 -11.53
N PHE A 782 -6.87 15.12 -11.24
CA PHE A 782 -5.57 15.66 -10.90
C PHE A 782 -4.58 15.18 -11.96
N ALA A 783 -4.15 16.08 -12.85
CA ALA A 783 -3.32 15.75 -13.99
C ALA A 783 -1.91 16.36 -13.87
N ARG A 784 -0.93 15.88 -14.66
CA ARG A 784 0.49 16.26 -14.55
C ARG A 784 1.03 16.18 -13.12
N MET A 785 0.62 15.17 -12.36
CA MET A 785 1.06 14.97 -10.97
C MET A 785 2.37 14.19 -10.92
N ALA A 786 3.36 14.69 -10.18
CA ALA A 786 4.56 13.94 -9.84
C ALA A 786 4.25 12.81 -8.82
N PRO A 787 5.04 11.72 -8.76
CA PRO A 787 4.84 10.61 -7.81
C PRO A 787 4.70 11.05 -6.34
N GLU A 788 5.47 12.04 -5.91
CA GLU A 788 5.42 12.60 -4.55
C GLU A 788 4.08 13.30 -4.33
N GLN A 789 3.61 14.06 -5.31
CA GLN A 789 2.34 14.76 -5.25
C GLN A 789 1.14 13.79 -5.20
N LYS A 790 1.23 12.62 -5.85
CA LYS A 790 0.22 11.56 -5.72
C LYS A 790 0.11 11.09 -4.27
N THR A 791 1.27 10.91 -3.62
CA THR A 791 1.34 10.50 -2.21
C THR A 791 0.80 11.59 -1.28
N GLU A 792 1.14 12.85 -1.53
CA GLU A 792 0.64 14.01 -0.78
C GLU A 792 -0.88 14.15 -0.90
N LEU A 793 -1.44 13.99 -2.11
CA LEU A 793 -2.89 14.02 -2.34
C LEU A 793 -3.62 12.97 -1.51
N VAL A 794 -3.13 11.72 -1.49
CA VAL A 794 -3.70 10.64 -0.67
C VAL A 794 -3.67 11.03 0.82
N CYS A 795 -2.54 11.56 1.30
CA CYS A 795 -2.40 12.00 2.69
C CYS A 795 -3.34 13.17 3.04
N GLU A 796 -3.51 14.15 2.15
CA GLU A 796 -4.46 15.25 2.38
C GLU A 796 -5.92 14.78 2.41
N LEU A 797 -6.29 13.81 1.55
CA LEU A 797 -7.62 13.20 1.60
C LEU A 797 -7.85 12.42 2.91
N GLN A 798 -6.82 11.73 3.42
CA GLN A 798 -6.87 11.08 4.74
C GLN A 798 -7.02 12.10 5.88
N LYS A 799 -6.34 13.26 5.83
CA LYS A 799 -6.51 14.36 6.80
C LYS A 799 -7.94 14.91 6.85
N LEU A 800 -8.69 14.82 5.75
CA LEU A 800 -10.13 15.15 5.71
C LEU A 800 -11.02 14.06 6.33
N GLN A 801 -10.44 12.95 6.80
CA GLN A 801 -11.08 11.78 7.40
C GLN A 801 -11.90 10.92 6.42
N TYR A 802 -11.50 10.92 5.13
CA TYR A 802 -11.89 9.90 4.18
C TYR A 802 -11.14 8.60 4.47
N CYS A 803 -11.79 7.46 4.22
CA CYS A 803 -11.07 6.21 4.02
C CYS A 803 -10.75 6.08 2.54
N VAL A 804 -9.45 6.14 2.22
CA VAL A 804 -8.91 6.35 0.88
C VAL A 804 -8.33 5.05 0.34
N GLY A 805 -8.80 4.65 -0.84
CA GLY A 805 -8.20 3.60 -1.64
C GLY A 805 -7.37 4.20 -2.78
N MET A 806 -6.32 3.50 -3.20
CA MET A 806 -5.55 3.82 -4.40
C MET A 806 -5.46 2.56 -5.26
N CYS A 807 -5.70 2.69 -6.56
CA CYS A 807 -5.52 1.63 -7.53
C CYS A 807 -4.60 2.13 -8.65
N GLY A 808 -3.53 1.37 -8.90
CA GLY A 808 -2.48 1.72 -9.85
C GLY A 808 -1.73 0.46 -10.29
N ASP A 809 -1.05 0.54 -11.42
CA ASP A 809 -0.32 -0.55 -12.06
C ASP A 809 1.20 -0.36 -11.98
N GLY A 810 1.69 0.87 -11.81
CA GLY A 810 3.11 1.20 -11.93
C GLY A 810 3.87 1.55 -10.63
N ALA A 811 5.20 1.60 -10.76
CA ALA A 811 6.15 2.08 -9.76
C ALA A 811 5.83 3.49 -9.25
N ASN A 812 5.38 4.34 -10.18
CA ASN A 812 5.08 5.75 -9.93
C ASN A 812 3.96 5.94 -8.91
N ASP A 813 3.15 4.90 -8.68
CA ASP A 813 2.07 4.90 -7.70
C ASP A 813 2.46 4.22 -6.38
N CYS A 814 3.65 3.63 -6.28
CA CYS A 814 4.07 2.85 -5.11
C CYS A 814 3.95 3.64 -3.80
N GLY A 815 4.38 4.92 -3.81
CA GLY A 815 4.23 5.82 -2.66
C GLY A 815 2.78 6.05 -2.26
N ALA A 816 1.90 6.29 -3.23
CA ALA A 816 0.47 6.54 -3.04
C ALA A 816 -0.29 5.27 -2.62
N LEU A 817 0.01 4.12 -3.25
CA LEU A 817 -0.52 2.79 -2.93
C LEU A 817 -0.18 2.39 -1.49
N LYS A 818 1.04 2.71 -1.05
CA LYS A 818 1.51 2.48 0.32
C LYS A 818 0.83 3.41 1.33
N ALA A 819 0.69 4.70 0.98
CA ALA A 819 0.10 5.70 1.86
C ALA A 819 -1.41 5.49 2.05
N ALA A 820 -2.10 4.97 1.03
CA ALA A 820 -3.53 4.69 1.09
C ALA A 820 -3.88 3.66 2.18
N ASP A 821 -5.10 3.78 2.73
CA ASP A 821 -5.62 2.81 3.69
C ASP A 821 -5.72 1.43 3.02
N VAL A 822 -6.12 1.43 1.75
CA VAL A 822 -6.24 0.25 0.89
C VAL A 822 -5.60 0.56 -0.47
N GLY A 823 -4.34 0.17 -0.65
CA GLY A 823 -3.67 0.19 -1.96
C GLY A 823 -3.87 -1.13 -2.70
N ILE A 824 -4.25 -1.06 -3.98
CA ILE A 824 -4.45 -2.20 -4.87
C ILE A 824 -3.55 -2.04 -6.10
N SER A 825 -2.53 -2.87 -6.22
CA SER A 825 -1.68 -2.94 -7.41
C SER A 825 -2.25 -3.92 -8.44
N LEU A 826 -2.20 -3.56 -9.73
CA LEU A 826 -2.63 -4.39 -10.86
C LEU A 826 -1.50 -5.20 -11.52
N SER A 827 -0.26 -5.08 -11.02
CA SER A 827 0.92 -5.81 -11.51
C SER A 827 1.42 -6.80 -10.45
N GLN A 828 1.97 -7.94 -10.85
CA GLN A 828 2.53 -8.97 -9.94
C GLN A 828 4.01 -8.77 -9.57
N ALA A 829 4.61 -7.70 -10.04
CA ALA A 829 6.03 -7.44 -9.86
C ALA A 829 6.48 -7.28 -8.40
N GLU A 830 7.78 -7.44 -8.11
CA GLU A 830 8.31 -7.27 -6.75
C GLU A 830 7.99 -5.89 -6.15
N ALA A 831 7.97 -4.83 -6.97
CA ALA A 831 7.55 -3.49 -6.59
C ALA A 831 6.11 -3.42 -6.03
N SER A 832 5.22 -4.27 -6.55
CA SER A 832 3.81 -4.35 -6.15
C SER A 832 3.61 -4.93 -4.75
N VAL A 833 4.63 -5.61 -4.19
CA VAL A 833 4.61 -6.22 -2.85
C VAL A 833 4.50 -5.15 -1.75
N VAL A 834 4.79 -3.89 -2.07
CA VAL A 834 4.62 -2.76 -1.14
C VAL A 834 3.14 -2.41 -0.95
N SER A 835 2.29 -2.74 -1.93
CA SER A 835 0.85 -2.54 -1.85
C SER A 835 0.19 -3.62 -0.98
N PRO A 836 -0.82 -3.27 -0.15
CA PRO A 836 -1.55 -4.25 0.65
C PRO A 836 -2.22 -5.38 -0.14
N PHE A 837 -2.66 -5.06 -1.36
CA PHE A 837 -3.37 -5.96 -2.26
C PHE A 837 -2.71 -5.94 -3.63
N THR A 838 -2.43 -7.11 -4.18
CA THR A 838 -1.89 -7.29 -5.52
C THR A 838 -2.87 -8.14 -6.33
N SER A 839 -3.32 -7.64 -7.48
CA SER A 839 -4.17 -8.40 -8.40
C SER A 839 -3.33 -9.01 -9.52
N SER A 840 -3.61 -10.26 -9.87
CA SER A 840 -3.08 -10.90 -11.09
C SER A 840 -3.83 -10.46 -12.35
N MET A 841 -4.98 -9.81 -12.19
CA MET A 841 -5.79 -9.32 -13.30
C MET A 841 -5.46 -7.85 -13.52
N ALA A 842 -5.06 -7.49 -14.73
CA ALA A 842 -4.81 -6.11 -15.13
C ALA A 842 -6.12 -5.32 -15.37
N SER A 843 -7.08 -5.41 -14.45
CA SER A 843 -8.42 -4.82 -14.54
C SER A 843 -8.87 -4.25 -13.20
N ILE A 844 -9.54 -3.09 -13.25
CA ILE A 844 -10.07 -2.41 -12.05
C ILE A 844 -11.27 -3.13 -11.41
N GLU A 845 -11.74 -4.25 -11.98
CA GLU A 845 -12.77 -5.11 -11.38
C GLU A 845 -12.38 -5.64 -9.98
N CYS A 846 -11.08 -5.71 -9.69
CA CYS A 846 -10.58 -6.07 -8.36
C CYS A 846 -11.06 -5.11 -7.27
N VAL A 847 -11.29 -3.82 -7.58
CA VAL A 847 -11.71 -2.80 -6.61
C VAL A 847 -13.07 -3.11 -5.98
N PRO A 848 -14.17 -3.28 -6.76
CA PRO A 848 -15.46 -3.67 -6.19
C PRO A 848 -15.41 -5.05 -5.51
N MET A 849 -14.57 -5.99 -5.96
CA MET A 849 -14.37 -7.28 -5.29
C MET A 849 -13.79 -7.12 -3.89
N VAL A 850 -12.71 -6.35 -3.74
CA VAL A 850 -12.08 -6.04 -2.45
C VAL A 850 -13.06 -5.31 -1.52
N ILE A 851 -13.86 -4.37 -2.04
CA ILE A 851 -14.86 -3.66 -1.22
C ILE A 851 -15.97 -4.61 -0.75
N ARG A 852 -16.49 -5.48 -1.63
CA ARG A 852 -17.54 -6.47 -1.28
C ARG A 852 -17.03 -7.44 -0.21
N GLU A 853 -15.83 -7.96 -0.41
CA GLU A 853 -15.21 -8.88 0.53
C GLU A 853 -14.90 -8.20 1.86
N GLY A 854 -14.38 -6.97 1.84
CA GLY A 854 -14.10 -6.19 3.04
C GLY A 854 -15.37 -5.87 3.84
N ARG A 855 -16.50 -5.59 3.17
CA ARG A 855 -17.80 -5.41 3.84
C ARG A 855 -18.29 -6.70 4.48
N CYS A 856 -18.16 -7.83 3.79
CA CYS A 856 -18.51 -9.15 4.29
C CYS A 856 -17.64 -9.53 5.50
N SER A 857 -16.32 -9.47 5.37
CA SER A 857 -15.36 -9.77 6.44
C SER A 857 -15.62 -8.93 7.69
N LEU A 858 -15.90 -7.64 7.51
CA LEU A 858 -16.20 -6.77 8.64
C LEU A 858 -17.53 -7.14 9.29
N ASP A 859 -18.61 -7.35 8.54
CA ASP A 859 -19.92 -7.74 9.10
C ASP A 859 -19.88 -9.10 9.81
N THR A 860 -19.14 -10.08 9.23
CA THR A 860 -18.86 -11.36 9.87
C THR A 860 -18.08 -11.17 11.17
N SER A 861 -17.04 -10.33 11.17
CA SER A 861 -16.26 -10.01 12.37
C SER A 861 -17.12 -9.43 13.50
N PHE A 862 -18.05 -8.52 13.18
CA PHE A 862 -19.02 -8.01 14.17
C PHE A 862 -19.95 -9.11 14.70
N SER A 863 -20.38 -10.03 13.84
CA SER A 863 -21.29 -11.12 14.22
C SER A 863 -20.60 -12.15 15.11
N VAL A 864 -19.37 -12.53 14.77
CA VAL A 864 -18.53 -13.43 15.59
C VAL A 864 -18.21 -12.78 16.93
N PHE A 865 -17.89 -11.48 16.94
CA PHE A 865 -17.70 -10.75 18.19
C PHE A 865 -18.95 -10.75 19.07
N LYS A 866 -20.14 -10.44 18.49
CA LYS A 866 -21.41 -10.50 19.22
C LYS A 866 -21.66 -11.89 19.78
N TYR A 867 -21.47 -12.92 18.95
CA TYR A 867 -21.64 -14.31 19.35
C TYR A 867 -20.72 -14.66 20.53
N MET A 868 -19.42 -14.35 20.45
CA MET A 868 -18.47 -14.63 21.52
C MET A 868 -18.81 -13.93 22.83
N ALA A 869 -19.28 -12.68 22.76
CA ALA A 869 -19.76 -11.95 23.93
C ALA A 869 -21.03 -12.57 24.52
N LEU A 870 -21.99 -12.96 23.68
CA LEU A 870 -23.25 -13.56 24.12
C LEU A 870 -23.02 -14.95 24.70
N TYR A 871 -22.12 -15.74 24.12
CA TYR A 871 -21.72 -17.04 24.64
C TYR A 871 -21.12 -16.90 26.04
N SER A 872 -20.12 -16.02 26.24
CA SER A 872 -19.49 -15.87 27.56
C SER A 872 -20.47 -15.36 28.62
N LEU A 873 -21.38 -14.46 28.24
CA LEU A 873 -22.43 -13.98 29.14
C LEU A 873 -23.49 -15.05 29.45
N THR A 874 -23.83 -15.90 28.49
CA THR A 874 -24.76 -17.03 28.69
C THR A 874 -24.16 -18.05 29.67
N GLN A 875 -22.88 -18.37 29.51
CA GLN A 875 -22.16 -19.27 30.40
C GLN A 875 -22.00 -18.66 31.81
N PHE A 876 -21.66 -17.37 31.88
CA PHE A 876 -21.62 -16.63 33.15
C PHE A 876 -22.95 -16.65 33.91
N ILE A 877 -24.08 -16.44 33.22
CA ILE A 877 -25.42 -16.54 33.84
C ILE A 877 -25.67 -17.97 34.33
N SER A 878 -25.31 -18.98 33.54
CA SER A 878 -25.49 -20.39 33.88
C SER A 878 -24.75 -20.73 35.18
N VAL A 879 -23.47 -20.36 35.27
CA VAL A 879 -22.63 -20.55 36.46
C VAL A 879 -23.17 -19.77 37.66
N LEU A 880 -23.59 -18.52 37.46
CA LEU A 880 -24.15 -17.67 38.53
C LEU A 880 -25.41 -18.28 39.15
N ILE A 881 -26.31 -18.83 38.32
CA ILE A 881 -27.53 -19.53 38.78
C ILE A 881 -27.14 -20.75 39.62
N LEU A 882 -26.21 -21.59 39.14
CA LEU A 882 -25.79 -22.81 39.84
C LEU A 882 -25.03 -22.52 41.15
N TYR A 883 -24.25 -21.43 41.20
CA TYR A 883 -23.55 -21.02 42.42
C TYR A 883 -24.51 -20.63 43.55
N THR A 884 -25.74 -20.16 43.25
CA THR A 884 -26.74 -19.87 44.30
C THR A 884 -27.15 -21.10 45.11
N ILE A 885 -26.99 -22.29 44.54
CA ILE A 885 -27.29 -23.58 45.17
C ILE A 885 -26.02 -24.42 45.46
N ASN A 886 -24.85 -23.80 45.48
CA ASN A 886 -23.54 -24.43 45.73
C ASN A 886 -23.10 -25.50 44.71
N THR A 887 -23.70 -25.58 43.52
CA THR A 887 -23.28 -26.49 42.43
C THR A 887 -22.60 -25.74 41.28
N ASN A 888 -22.07 -26.45 40.28
CA ASN A 888 -21.45 -25.88 39.07
C ASN A 888 -21.72 -26.80 37.87
N LEU A 889 -21.44 -26.30 36.65
CA LEU A 889 -21.35 -27.14 35.46
C LEU A 889 -20.20 -28.16 35.63
N GLY A 890 -20.36 -29.36 35.05
CA GLY A 890 -19.32 -30.38 35.07
C GLY A 890 -18.18 -30.08 34.08
N ASP A 891 -16.97 -30.58 34.35
CA ASP A 891 -15.78 -30.33 33.52
C ASP A 891 -15.98 -30.75 32.04
N VAL A 892 -16.60 -31.90 31.81
CA VAL A 892 -16.90 -32.40 30.46
C VAL A 892 -17.99 -31.56 29.79
N GLN A 893 -18.90 -30.95 30.58
CA GLN A 893 -19.91 -30.02 30.06
C GLN A 893 -19.25 -28.72 29.60
N PHE A 894 -18.31 -28.15 30.37
CA PHE A 894 -17.49 -27.01 29.96
C PHE A 894 -16.75 -27.31 28.65
N LEU A 895 -16.09 -28.47 28.56
CA LEU A 895 -15.37 -28.88 27.36
C LEU A 895 -16.32 -29.04 26.14
N ALA A 896 -17.49 -29.65 26.33
CA ALA A 896 -18.48 -29.81 25.27
C ALA A 896 -18.99 -28.44 24.77
N ILE A 897 -19.22 -27.50 25.67
CA ILE A 897 -19.66 -26.14 25.33
C ILE A 897 -18.57 -25.40 24.56
N ASP A 898 -17.35 -25.33 25.09
CA ASP A 898 -16.30 -24.45 24.56
C ASP A 898 -15.66 -25.02 23.28
N LEU A 899 -15.32 -26.31 23.30
CA LEU A 899 -14.59 -26.97 22.22
C LEU A 899 -15.52 -27.54 21.15
N VAL A 900 -16.60 -28.22 21.53
CA VAL A 900 -17.45 -28.90 20.54
C VAL A 900 -18.46 -27.91 19.96
N ILE A 901 -19.25 -27.24 20.79
CA ILE A 901 -20.32 -26.35 20.30
C ILE A 901 -19.72 -25.04 19.79
N THR A 902 -19.06 -24.29 20.66
CA THR A 902 -18.68 -22.89 20.40
C THR A 902 -17.61 -22.77 19.32
N THR A 903 -16.55 -23.57 19.39
CA THR A 903 -15.48 -23.53 18.39
C THR A 903 -15.99 -23.95 17.00
N THR A 904 -16.79 -25.01 16.90
CA THR A 904 -17.36 -25.47 15.62
C THR A 904 -18.24 -24.40 14.99
N VAL A 905 -19.15 -23.84 15.79
CA VAL A 905 -20.09 -22.79 15.36
C VAL A 905 -19.33 -21.52 14.95
N ALA A 906 -18.37 -21.05 15.75
CA ALA A 906 -17.60 -19.84 15.47
C ALA A 906 -16.77 -19.94 14.18
N VAL A 907 -16.15 -21.10 13.92
CA VAL A 907 -15.38 -21.35 12.68
C VAL A 907 -16.31 -21.41 11.47
N LEU A 908 -17.42 -22.16 11.55
CA LEU A 908 -18.31 -22.37 10.41
C LEU A 908 -19.15 -21.13 10.09
N MET A 909 -19.60 -20.36 11.07
CA MET A 909 -20.32 -19.10 10.83
C MET A 909 -19.44 -18.08 10.08
N SER A 910 -18.12 -18.12 10.31
CA SER A 910 -17.13 -17.25 9.68
C SER A 910 -16.94 -17.51 8.18
N ARG A 911 -17.39 -18.68 7.69
CA ARG A 911 -17.24 -19.09 6.29
C ARG A 911 -18.23 -18.43 5.33
N THR A 912 -19.23 -17.71 5.85
CA THR A 912 -20.26 -17.05 5.04
C THR A 912 -19.66 -16.08 4.02
N GLY A 913 -20.11 -16.16 2.76
CA GLY A 913 -19.55 -15.40 1.65
C GLY A 913 -20.19 -14.01 1.45
N PRO A 914 -19.57 -13.16 0.60
CA PRO A 914 -20.04 -11.79 0.35
C PRO A 914 -21.32 -11.73 -0.48
N ALA A 915 -22.08 -10.64 -0.29
CA ALA A 915 -23.24 -10.32 -1.12
C ALA A 915 -22.87 -10.25 -2.62
N LEU A 916 -23.81 -10.61 -3.50
CA LEU A 916 -23.61 -10.68 -4.96
C LEU A 916 -23.44 -9.31 -5.62
N ALA A 917 -24.09 -8.28 -5.09
CA ALA A 917 -24.01 -6.91 -5.59
C ALA A 917 -23.43 -5.96 -4.54
N LEU A 918 -22.72 -4.92 -4.99
CA LEU A 918 -22.22 -3.87 -4.12
C LEU A 918 -23.38 -2.93 -3.74
N GLY A 919 -23.83 -2.99 -2.49
CA GLY A 919 -24.88 -2.09 -1.98
C GLY A 919 -24.38 -0.66 -1.67
N ARG A 920 -25.30 0.26 -1.35
CA ARG A 920 -24.94 1.61 -0.87
C ARG A 920 -24.67 1.67 0.64
N ALA A 921 -25.22 0.72 1.40
CA ALA A 921 -24.98 0.62 2.83
C ALA A 921 -23.50 0.29 3.10
N ARG A 922 -23.01 0.69 4.27
CA ARG A 922 -21.68 0.32 4.79
C ARG A 922 -21.86 -0.29 6.17
N PRO A 923 -21.06 -1.31 6.55
CA PRO A 923 -21.12 -1.85 7.90
C PRO A 923 -20.81 -0.77 8.95
N PRO A 924 -21.16 -0.96 10.23
CA PRO A 924 -20.71 -0.09 11.32
C PRO A 924 -19.18 -0.21 11.52
N GLY A 925 -18.51 0.87 11.92
CA GLY A 925 -17.05 0.90 12.14
C GLY A 925 -16.62 0.83 13.59
N ALA A 926 -17.56 0.98 14.51
CA ALA A 926 -17.32 0.96 15.95
C ALA A 926 -18.20 -0.10 16.61
N LEU A 927 -17.58 -0.95 17.43
CA LEU A 927 -18.25 -2.00 18.19
C LEU A 927 -19.20 -1.43 19.25
N LEU A 928 -18.77 -0.39 19.98
CA LEU A 928 -19.56 0.29 21.01
C LEU A 928 -20.57 1.27 20.40
N SER A 929 -21.42 0.78 19.51
CA SER A 929 -22.57 1.53 18.98
C SER A 929 -23.84 1.13 19.72
N VAL A 930 -24.77 2.08 19.85
CA VAL A 930 -26.05 1.85 20.54
C VAL A 930 -26.78 0.61 20.00
N PRO A 931 -26.90 0.38 18.67
CA PRO A 931 -27.57 -0.81 18.15
C PRO A 931 -26.90 -2.13 18.52
N VAL A 932 -25.56 -2.17 18.54
CA VAL A 932 -24.82 -3.38 18.92
C VAL A 932 -25.00 -3.65 20.41
N LEU A 933 -24.85 -2.63 21.26
CA LEU A 933 -24.97 -2.79 22.71
C LEU A 933 -26.40 -3.13 23.15
N SER A 934 -27.42 -2.54 22.51
CA SER A 934 -28.82 -2.88 22.79
C SER A 934 -29.16 -4.30 22.36
N SER A 935 -28.64 -4.76 21.21
CA SER A 935 -28.73 -6.16 20.76
C SER A 935 -28.12 -7.11 21.79
N LEU A 936 -26.90 -6.84 22.24
CA LEU A 936 -26.23 -7.64 23.27
C LEU A 936 -27.04 -7.69 24.58
N LEU A 937 -27.40 -6.52 25.14
CA LEU A 937 -28.09 -6.45 26.42
C LEU A 937 -29.44 -7.17 26.39
N LEU A 938 -30.21 -7.01 25.32
CA LEU A 938 -31.56 -7.56 25.24
C LEU A 938 -31.55 -9.08 25.04
N HIS A 939 -30.56 -9.62 24.29
CA HIS A 939 -30.32 -11.07 24.23
C HIS A 939 -29.88 -11.64 25.58
N VAL A 940 -29.03 -10.93 26.33
CA VAL A 940 -28.62 -11.35 27.68
C VAL A 940 -29.84 -11.47 28.61
N VAL A 941 -30.75 -10.49 28.56
CA VAL A 941 -32.00 -10.53 29.33
C VAL A 941 -32.89 -11.71 28.90
N LEU A 942 -33.05 -11.94 27.59
CA LEU A 942 -33.83 -13.06 27.06
C LEU A 942 -33.27 -14.41 27.53
N VAL A 943 -31.95 -14.59 27.39
CA VAL A 943 -31.22 -15.79 27.82
C VAL A 943 -31.40 -16.03 29.31
N ALA A 944 -31.18 -15.00 30.14
CA ALA A 944 -31.36 -15.09 31.59
C ALA A 944 -32.79 -15.46 31.98
N GLY A 945 -33.79 -14.83 31.34
CA GLY A 945 -35.20 -15.13 31.57
C GLY A 945 -35.57 -16.57 31.26
N VAL A 946 -35.06 -17.11 30.15
CA VAL A 946 -35.30 -18.52 29.75
C VAL A 946 -34.61 -19.50 30.70
N GLN A 947 -33.35 -19.24 31.10
CA GLN A 947 -32.65 -20.12 32.06
C GLN A 947 -33.28 -20.09 33.45
N LEU A 948 -33.63 -18.91 33.96
CA LEU A 948 -34.34 -18.77 35.24
C LEU A 948 -35.73 -19.42 35.18
N GLY A 949 -36.46 -19.23 34.07
CA GLY A 949 -37.73 -19.91 33.83
C GLY A 949 -37.59 -21.43 33.88
N GLY A 950 -36.60 -21.99 33.20
CA GLY A 950 -36.29 -23.42 33.26
C GLY A 950 -35.93 -23.90 34.67
N TYR A 951 -35.11 -23.14 35.39
CA TYR A 951 -34.75 -23.43 36.79
C TYR A 951 -35.98 -23.46 37.70
N PHE A 952 -36.79 -22.41 37.71
CA PHE A 952 -37.99 -22.35 38.57
C PHE A 952 -39.05 -23.38 38.16
N LEU A 953 -39.21 -23.65 36.87
CA LEU A 953 -40.09 -24.72 36.39
C LEU A 953 -39.66 -26.09 36.91
N THR A 954 -38.35 -26.35 36.99
CA THR A 954 -37.79 -27.58 37.54
C THR A 954 -38.09 -27.70 39.03
N VAL A 955 -37.84 -26.63 39.79
CA VAL A 955 -38.09 -26.59 41.24
C VAL A 955 -39.58 -26.77 41.57
N ALA A 956 -40.48 -26.34 40.67
CA ALA A 956 -41.92 -26.47 40.84
C ALA A 956 -42.46 -27.88 40.55
N GLN A 957 -41.67 -28.81 39.99
CA GLN A 957 -42.16 -30.13 39.63
C GLN A 957 -42.32 -31.05 40.86
N PRO A 958 -43.34 -31.93 40.86
CA PRO A 958 -43.60 -32.83 42.00
C PRO A 958 -42.53 -33.92 42.17
N TRP A 959 -41.81 -34.26 41.11
CA TRP A 959 -40.72 -35.25 41.13
C TRP A 959 -39.35 -34.65 41.48
N PHE A 960 -39.27 -33.32 41.67
CA PHE A 960 -38.02 -32.64 41.93
C PHE A 960 -37.50 -32.96 43.34
N VAL A 961 -36.22 -33.34 43.43
CA VAL A 961 -35.54 -33.59 44.69
C VAL A 961 -34.51 -32.49 44.90
N PRO A 962 -34.62 -31.67 45.97
CA PRO A 962 -33.69 -30.57 46.20
C PRO A 962 -32.29 -31.08 46.53
N LEU A 963 -31.28 -30.38 46.00
CA LEU A 963 -29.88 -30.68 46.26
C LEU A 963 -29.49 -30.49 47.73
N ASN A 964 -28.62 -31.36 48.25
CA ASN A 964 -27.99 -31.15 49.55
C ASN A 964 -26.93 -30.04 49.45
N LYS A 965 -27.27 -28.83 49.93
CA LYS A 965 -26.44 -27.62 49.81
C LYS A 965 -25.16 -27.65 50.65
N THR A 966 -24.98 -28.62 51.54
CA THR A 966 -23.78 -28.72 52.39
C THR A 966 -22.57 -29.29 51.68
N VAL A 967 -22.76 -29.95 50.52
CA VAL A 967 -21.67 -30.53 49.71
C VAL A 967 -21.49 -29.68 48.45
N PRO A 968 -20.32 -29.09 48.22
CA PRO A 968 -20.02 -28.33 47.00
C PRO A 968 -19.80 -29.24 45.77
N ALA A 969 -20.00 -28.72 44.55
CA ALA A 969 -19.53 -29.38 43.33
C ALA A 969 -17.99 -29.51 43.35
N PRO A 970 -17.39 -30.60 42.81
CA PRO A 970 -17.99 -31.61 41.92
C PRO A 970 -18.73 -32.78 42.61
N ASP A 971 -18.61 -32.92 43.94
CA ASP A 971 -19.13 -34.08 44.68
C ASP A 971 -20.67 -34.15 44.73
N ASN A 972 -21.35 -33.06 44.34
CA ASN A 972 -22.80 -32.94 44.28
C ASN A 972 -23.41 -33.10 42.87
N LEU A 973 -22.61 -33.56 41.90
CA LEU A 973 -23.04 -33.92 40.54
C LEU A 973 -23.25 -35.44 40.43
N PRO A 974 -24.26 -35.95 39.68
CA PRO A 974 -25.22 -35.22 38.83
C PRO A 974 -26.49 -34.76 39.57
N ASN A 975 -27.03 -33.58 39.20
CA ASN A 975 -28.28 -33.04 39.76
C ASN A 975 -29.22 -32.48 38.67
N TYR A 976 -30.50 -32.25 39.02
CA TYR A 976 -31.55 -31.86 38.07
C TYR A 976 -31.35 -30.42 37.58
N GLU A 977 -30.99 -29.51 38.47
CA GLU A 977 -30.78 -28.10 38.18
C GLU A 977 -29.65 -27.90 37.16
N ASN A 978 -28.51 -28.57 37.37
CA ASN A 978 -27.41 -28.57 36.41
C ASN A 978 -27.83 -29.14 35.06
N THR A 979 -28.56 -30.27 35.04
CA THR A 979 -29.00 -30.91 33.80
C THR A 979 -29.91 -30.01 32.96
N VAL A 980 -30.85 -29.30 33.60
CA VAL A 980 -31.77 -28.39 32.92
C VAL A 980 -31.06 -27.13 32.44
N VAL A 981 -30.22 -26.51 33.27
CA VAL A 981 -29.45 -25.31 32.89
C VAL A 981 -28.46 -25.63 31.76
N PHE A 982 -27.76 -26.77 31.81
CA PHE A 982 -26.86 -27.23 30.75
C PHE A 982 -27.62 -27.48 29.43
N SER A 983 -28.78 -28.15 29.50
CA SER A 983 -29.57 -28.45 28.30
C SER A 983 -30.11 -27.18 27.63
N LEU A 984 -30.67 -26.25 28.41
CA LEU A 984 -31.19 -24.98 27.88
C LEU A 984 -30.07 -24.07 27.34
N SER A 985 -28.96 -23.94 28.07
CA SER A 985 -27.81 -23.16 27.62
C SER A 985 -27.17 -23.75 26.34
N GLY A 986 -27.09 -25.08 26.24
CA GLY A 986 -26.65 -25.78 25.03
C GLY A 986 -27.40 -25.33 23.77
N PHE A 987 -28.73 -25.31 23.82
CA PHE A 987 -29.54 -24.80 22.71
C PHE A 987 -29.40 -23.29 22.51
N GLN A 988 -29.29 -22.51 23.59
CA GLN A 988 -29.08 -21.06 23.51
C GLN A 988 -27.83 -20.71 22.70
N TYR A 989 -26.72 -21.43 22.85
CA TYR A 989 -25.51 -21.19 22.04
C TYR A 989 -25.77 -21.34 20.54
N LEU A 990 -26.54 -22.37 20.13
CA LEU A 990 -26.90 -22.57 18.72
C LEU A 990 -27.88 -21.50 18.21
N ILE A 991 -28.88 -21.16 19.02
CA ILE A 991 -29.90 -20.14 18.69
C ILE A 991 -29.24 -18.78 18.50
N LEU A 992 -28.37 -18.37 19.44
CA LEU A 992 -27.68 -17.08 19.40
C LEU A 992 -26.79 -16.99 18.15
N ALA A 993 -26.06 -18.07 17.81
CA ALA A 993 -25.25 -18.11 16.60
C ALA A 993 -26.08 -17.93 15.32
N ALA A 994 -27.24 -18.57 15.24
CA ALA A 994 -28.15 -18.42 14.11
C ALA A 994 -28.75 -17.01 14.03
N ALA A 995 -29.19 -16.45 15.17
CA ALA A 995 -29.83 -15.14 15.24
C ALA A 995 -28.88 -13.98 14.85
N VAL A 996 -27.60 -14.05 15.25
CA VAL A 996 -26.61 -13.01 14.92
C VAL A 996 -25.97 -13.17 13.52
N SER A 997 -26.19 -14.30 12.84
CA SER A 997 -25.61 -14.63 11.53
C SER A 997 -26.45 -14.18 10.33
N LYS A 998 -27.20 -13.08 10.45
CA LYS A 998 -28.02 -12.56 9.35
C LYS A 998 -27.20 -12.24 8.10
N GLY A 999 -27.77 -12.54 6.93
CA GLY A 999 -27.08 -12.39 5.64
C GLY A 999 -27.11 -10.98 5.06
N ALA A 1000 -28.29 -10.48 4.70
CA ALA A 1000 -28.42 -9.19 4.03
C ALA A 1000 -28.07 -8.02 4.99
N PRO A 1001 -27.45 -6.91 4.51
CA PRO A 1001 -27.15 -6.57 3.11
C PRO A 1001 -25.70 -6.84 2.66
N PHE A 1002 -24.82 -7.34 3.53
CA PHE A 1002 -23.37 -7.47 3.25
C PHE A 1002 -22.90 -8.90 2.95
N ARG A 1003 -23.64 -9.88 3.45
CA ARG A 1003 -23.34 -11.31 3.34
C ARG A 1003 -24.43 -12.01 2.53
N ARG A 1004 -24.13 -13.21 2.08
CA ARG A 1004 -25.16 -14.10 1.54
C ARG A 1004 -26.10 -14.58 2.65
N PRO A 1005 -27.35 -14.96 2.31
CA PRO A 1005 -28.27 -15.56 3.28
C PRO A 1005 -27.69 -16.79 3.97
N LEU A 1006 -28.16 -17.06 5.20
CA LEU A 1006 -27.72 -18.17 6.05
C LEU A 1006 -27.73 -19.52 5.33
N TYR A 1007 -28.75 -19.77 4.49
CA TYR A 1007 -28.92 -21.04 3.75
C TYR A 1007 -27.83 -21.33 2.73
N THR A 1008 -27.06 -20.33 2.33
CA THR A 1008 -25.92 -20.54 1.41
C THR A 1008 -24.72 -21.18 2.11
N ASN A 1009 -24.65 -21.10 3.44
CA ASN A 1009 -23.60 -21.72 4.24
C ASN A 1009 -24.05 -23.12 4.71
N VAL A 1010 -24.10 -24.06 3.76
CA VAL A 1010 -24.47 -25.46 3.99
C VAL A 1010 -23.72 -26.11 5.16
N PRO A 1011 -22.38 -26.02 5.29
CA PRO A 1011 -21.68 -26.70 6.39
C PRO A 1011 -22.06 -26.10 7.75
N PHE A 1012 -22.35 -24.80 7.83
CA PHE A 1012 -22.84 -24.19 9.05
C PHE A 1012 -24.24 -24.67 9.44
N LEU A 1013 -25.16 -24.76 8.48
CA LEU A 1013 -26.51 -25.30 8.73
C LEU A 1013 -26.47 -26.77 9.15
N LEU A 1014 -25.66 -27.59 8.48
CA LEU A 1014 -25.50 -29.00 8.84
C LEU A 1014 -24.95 -29.14 10.26
N ALA A 1015 -23.99 -28.30 10.66
CA ALA A 1015 -23.47 -28.31 12.02
C ALA A 1015 -24.52 -27.88 13.06
N LEU A 1016 -25.32 -26.83 12.78
CA LEU A 1016 -26.42 -26.42 13.66
C LEU A 1016 -27.48 -27.53 13.81
N ALA A 1017 -27.85 -28.18 12.71
CA ALA A 1017 -28.82 -29.27 12.72
C ALA A 1017 -28.28 -30.51 13.44
N LEU A 1018 -27.02 -30.89 13.19
CA LEU A 1018 -26.36 -32.02 13.84
C LEU A 1018 -26.22 -31.78 15.35
N LEU A 1019 -25.63 -30.64 15.75
CA LEU A 1019 -25.47 -30.30 17.17
C LEU A 1019 -26.81 -30.14 17.88
N GLY A 1020 -27.79 -29.53 17.22
CA GLY A 1020 -29.16 -29.41 17.75
C GLY A 1020 -29.84 -30.77 17.92
N SER A 1021 -29.65 -31.70 16.98
CA SER A 1021 -30.17 -33.07 17.07
C SER A 1021 -29.48 -33.85 18.19
N ILE A 1022 -28.16 -33.68 18.36
CA ILE A 1022 -27.41 -34.28 19.48
C ILE A 1022 -27.93 -33.75 20.82
N LEU A 1023 -28.13 -32.43 20.97
CA LEU A 1023 -28.68 -31.84 22.19
C LEU A 1023 -30.12 -32.28 22.47
N ALA A 1024 -30.96 -32.40 21.43
CA ALA A 1024 -32.32 -32.93 21.58
C ALA A 1024 -32.31 -34.41 21.98
N GLY A 1025 -31.41 -35.20 21.38
CA GLY A 1025 -31.17 -36.58 21.76
C GLY A 1025 -30.72 -36.71 23.21
N LEU A 1026 -29.76 -35.89 23.65
CA LEU A 1026 -29.28 -35.85 25.04
C LEU A 1026 -30.39 -35.50 26.05
N LEU A 1027 -31.30 -34.58 25.69
CA LEU A 1027 -32.42 -34.21 26.55
C LEU A 1027 -33.50 -35.30 26.63
N LEU A 1028 -33.80 -35.95 25.51
CA LEU A 1028 -34.84 -36.98 25.44
C LEU A 1028 -34.35 -38.32 26.00
N VAL A 1029 -33.18 -38.79 25.53
CA VAL A 1029 -32.57 -40.08 25.85
C VAL A 1029 -31.04 -39.91 25.98
N PRO A 1030 -30.52 -39.55 27.17
CA PRO A 1030 -29.08 -39.31 27.36
C PRO A 1030 -28.20 -40.56 27.19
N GLY A 1031 -28.75 -41.77 27.37
CA GLY A 1031 -28.09 -43.05 27.04
C GLY A 1031 -26.67 -43.19 27.60
N LEU A 1032 -25.71 -43.57 26.73
CA LEU A 1032 -24.29 -43.76 27.07
C LEU A 1032 -23.56 -42.48 27.48
N LEU A 1033 -24.07 -41.30 27.08
CA LEU A 1033 -23.45 -40.01 27.38
C LEU A 1033 -23.88 -39.43 28.74
N GLN A 1034 -24.83 -40.09 29.43
CA GLN A 1034 -25.35 -39.66 30.73
C GLN A 1034 -24.25 -39.60 31.80
N GLY A 1035 -23.39 -40.62 31.88
CA GLY A 1035 -22.30 -40.70 32.86
C GLY A 1035 -21.21 -39.66 32.61
N PRO A 1036 -20.59 -39.61 31.42
CA PRO A 1036 -19.52 -38.67 31.11
C PRO A 1036 -19.92 -37.19 31.23
N LEU A 1037 -21.17 -36.84 30.86
CA LEU A 1037 -21.68 -35.46 30.98
C LEU A 1037 -22.31 -35.15 32.34
N ALA A 1038 -22.25 -36.07 33.31
CA ALA A 1038 -22.87 -35.93 34.63
C ALA A 1038 -24.34 -35.44 34.56
N LEU A 1039 -25.13 -36.06 33.68
CA LEU A 1039 -26.54 -35.72 33.48
C LEU A 1039 -27.45 -36.58 34.39
N ARG A 1040 -28.44 -35.94 35.00
CA ARG A 1040 -29.48 -36.63 35.79
C ARG A 1040 -30.66 -36.95 34.87
N ASN A 1041 -31.04 -38.23 34.79
CA ASN A 1041 -32.18 -38.63 33.95
C ASN A 1041 -33.50 -38.09 34.53
N ILE A 1042 -34.29 -37.43 33.69
CA ILE A 1042 -35.63 -36.93 34.01
C ILE A 1042 -36.64 -37.96 33.49
N ALA A 1043 -37.46 -38.54 34.36
CA ALA A 1043 -38.42 -39.58 33.97
C ALA A 1043 -39.64 -39.01 33.23
N ASP A 1044 -40.02 -37.76 33.53
CA ASP A 1044 -41.19 -37.09 32.98
C ASP A 1044 -40.97 -36.62 31.53
N THR A 1045 -41.64 -37.28 30.59
CA THR A 1045 -41.62 -36.95 29.17
C THR A 1045 -42.36 -35.65 28.85
N CYS A 1046 -43.42 -35.32 29.58
CA CYS A 1046 -44.15 -34.05 29.41
C CYS A 1046 -43.24 -32.87 29.76
N PHE A 1047 -42.47 -32.98 30.85
CA PHE A 1047 -41.49 -31.96 31.21
C PHE A 1047 -40.36 -31.80 30.19
N LYS A 1048 -39.85 -32.92 29.63
CA LYS A 1048 -38.87 -32.86 28.52
C LYS A 1048 -39.42 -32.11 27.31
N LEU A 1049 -40.68 -32.36 26.93
CA LEU A 1049 -41.35 -31.66 25.84
C LEU A 1049 -41.59 -30.18 26.17
N LEU A 1050 -41.89 -29.85 27.44
CA LEU A 1050 -42.01 -28.47 27.91
C LEU A 1050 -40.69 -27.70 27.75
N LEU A 1051 -39.56 -28.33 28.10
CA LEU A 1051 -38.22 -27.74 27.90
C LEU A 1051 -37.92 -27.51 26.41
N LEU A 1052 -38.27 -28.46 25.53
CA LEU A 1052 -38.16 -28.25 24.08
C LEU A 1052 -39.08 -27.13 23.57
N GLY A 1053 -40.28 -27.00 24.14
CA GLY A 1053 -41.18 -25.87 23.88
C GLY A 1053 -40.57 -24.53 24.27
N LEU A 1054 -39.89 -24.47 25.42
CA LEU A 1054 -39.16 -23.28 25.87
C LEU A 1054 -37.98 -22.94 24.95
N VAL A 1055 -37.28 -23.96 24.44
CA VAL A 1055 -36.22 -23.81 23.43
C VAL A 1055 -36.79 -23.25 22.11
N ALA A 1056 -37.92 -23.78 21.65
CA ALA A 1056 -38.59 -23.30 20.43
C ALA A 1056 -39.06 -21.85 20.59
N PHE A 1057 -39.64 -21.50 21.75
CA PHE A 1057 -39.98 -20.12 22.10
C PHE A 1057 -38.76 -19.21 22.05
N ASN A 1058 -37.64 -19.62 22.66
CA ASN A 1058 -36.40 -18.84 22.65
C ASN A 1058 -35.85 -18.63 21.23
N PHE A 1059 -35.91 -19.66 20.36
CA PHE A 1059 -35.52 -19.53 18.96
C PHE A 1059 -36.33 -18.44 18.24
N VAL A 1060 -37.66 -18.50 18.33
CA VAL A 1060 -38.54 -17.50 17.69
C VAL A 1060 -38.30 -16.11 18.28
N ALA A 1061 -38.24 -16.00 19.62
CA ALA A 1061 -38.01 -14.75 20.31
C ALA A 1061 -36.68 -14.10 19.91
N ALA A 1062 -35.58 -14.86 19.85
CA ALA A 1062 -34.27 -14.34 19.48
C ALA A 1062 -34.23 -13.78 18.04
N PHE A 1063 -34.89 -14.46 17.08
CA PHE A 1063 -34.98 -13.99 15.69
C PHE A 1063 -35.86 -12.74 15.54
N VAL A 1064 -37.01 -12.71 16.23
CA VAL A 1064 -37.90 -11.54 16.26
C VAL A 1064 -37.16 -10.36 16.88
N LEU A 1065 -36.44 -10.58 17.98
CA LEU A 1065 -35.68 -9.56 18.69
C LEU A 1065 -34.69 -8.83 17.77
N GLU A 1066 -33.85 -9.58 17.06
CA GLU A 1066 -32.91 -8.98 16.11
C GLU A 1066 -33.62 -8.28 14.97
N SER A 1067 -34.73 -8.83 14.48
CA SER A 1067 -35.47 -8.24 13.35
C SER A 1067 -36.12 -6.91 13.74
N VAL A 1068 -36.69 -6.83 14.95
CA VAL A 1068 -37.24 -5.61 15.52
C VAL A 1068 -36.14 -4.58 15.80
N LEU A 1069 -35.00 -4.99 16.35
CA LEU A 1069 -33.87 -4.10 16.59
C LEU A 1069 -33.32 -3.50 15.29
N ASP A 1070 -33.22 -4.27 14.22
CA ASP A 1070 -32.73 -3.77 12.93
C ASP A 1070 -33.69 -2.76 12.28
N GLN A 1071 -35.01 -2.98 12.40
CA GLN A 1071 -36.03 -2.13 11.75
C GLN A 1071 -36.46 -0.93 12.60
N CYS A 1072 -36.77 -1.15 13.87
CA CYS A 1072 -37.39 -0.16 14.75
C CYS A 1072 -36.37 0.74 15.44
N LEU A 1073 -35.24 0.19 15.88
CA LEU A 1073 -34.25 0.96 16.65
C LEU A 1073 -33.68 2.15 15.86
N PRO A 1074 -33.36 2.06 14.55
CA PRO A 1074 -32.91 3.22 13.78
C PRO A 1074 -34.00 4.29 13.62
N ALA A 1075 -35.28 3.92 13.61
CA ALA A 1075 -36.40 4.86 13.55
C ALA A 1075 -36.60 5.59 14.90
N CYS A 1076 -36.57 4.84 16.00
CA CYS A 1076 -36.64 5.39 17.35
C CYS A 1076 -35.44 6.30 17.67
N LEU A 1077 -34.21 5.89 17.33
CA LEU A 1077 -33.01 6.70 17.52
C LEU A 1077 -33.04 8.00 16.70
N ARG A 1078 -33.64 7.99 15.50
CA ARG A 1078 -33.83 9.20 14.69
C ARG A 1078 -34.83 10.17 15.31
N ARG A 1079 -35.85 9.68 16.02
CA ARG A 1079 -36.82 10.52 16.74
C ARG A 1079 -36.22 11.09 18.04
N LEU A 1080 -35.47 10.29 18.79
CA LEU A 1080 -34.90 10.67 20.10
C LEU A 1080 -33.63 11.53 20.01
N ARG A 1081 -32.90 11.48 18.89
CA ARG A 1081 -31.74 12.35 18.66
C ARG A 1081 -31.89 13.08 17.32
N PRO A 1082 -32.12 14.41 17.30
CA PRO A 1082 -31.99 15.16 16.05
C PRO A 1082 -30.60 14.91 15.45
N LYS A 1083 -30.51 14.82 14.11
CA LYS A 1083 -29.26 14.50 13.39
C LYS A 1083 -28.17 15.51 13.77
N LYS A 1084 -27.34 15.18 14.77
CA LYS A 1084 -26.12 15.95 15.04
C LYS A 1084 -25.28 15.98 13.76
N ALA A 1085 -24.76 17.16 13.43
CA ALA A 1085 -23.83 17.31 12.33
C ALA A 1085 -22.70 16.30 12.47
N SER A 1086 -22.34 15.65 11.36
CA SER A 1086 -21.25 14.68 11.38
C SER A 1086 -19.98 15.38 11.84
N LYS A 1087 -19.26 14.79 12.81
CA LYS A 1087 -17.95 15.29 13.26
C LYS A 1087 -16.85 15.14 12.19
N LYS A 1088 -17.12 14.39 11.11
CA LYS A 1088 -16.15 14.20 10.03
C LYS A 1088 -15.95 15.49 9.23
N ARG A 1089 -14.69 15.92 9.10
CA ARG A 1089 -14.32 17.18 8.42
C ARG A 1089 -14.83 17.26 6.99
N PHE A 1090 -14.66 16.22 6.17
CA PHE A 1090 -15.17 16.24 4.79
C PHE A 1090 -16.70 16.40 4.69
N LYS A 1091 -17.48 15.86 5.65
CA LYS A 1091 -18.95 16.00 5.65
C LYS A 1091 -19.41 17.39 6.08
N GLN A 1092 -18.59 18.08 6.88
CA GLN A 1092 -18.82 19.49 7.21
C GLN A 1092 -18.58 20.33 5.96
N LEU A 1093 -17.46 20.10 5.28
CA LEU A 1093 -17.14 20.75 4.00
C LEU A 1093 -18.17 20.46 2.89
N GLU A 1094 -18.66 19.23 2.74
CA GLU A 1094 -19.74 18.89 1.79
C GLU A 1094 -21.03 19.67 2.09
N ARG A 1095 -21.33 19.98 3.36
CA ARG A 1095 -22.49 20.80 3.73
C ARG A 1095 -22.22 22.27 3.49
N GLU A 1096 -21.04 22.77 3.88
CA GLU A 1096 -20.63 24.14 3.60
C GLU A 1096 -20.66 24.42 2.10
N LEU A 1097 -20.21 23.48 1.25
CA LEU A 1097 -20.27 23.59 -0.20
C LEU A 1097 -21.70 23.45 -0.77
N ALA A 1098 -22.59 22.75 -0.08
CA ALA A 1098 -24.00 22.67 -0.46
C ALA A 1098 -24.77 23.96 -0.10
N GLU A 1099 -24.37 24.64 0.98
CA GLU A 1099 -24.93 25.92 1.42
C GLU A 1099 -24.31 27.11 0.66
N GLN A 1100 -23.00 27.06 0.43
CA GLN A 1100 -22.19 28.04 -0.28
C GLN A 1100 -21.40 27.34 -1.39
N PRO A 1101 -21.99 27.17 -2.59
CA PRO A 1101 -21.30 26.52 -3.70
C PRO A 1101 -20.06 27.31 -4.11
N TRP A 1102 -18.95 26.60 -4.19
CA TRP A 1102 -17.69 27.12 -4.68
C TRP A 1102 -17.18 26.20 -5.79
N PRO A 1103 -16.65 26.72 -6.91
CA PRO A 1103 -16.65 28.12 -7.33
C PRO A 1103 -18.09 28.67 -7.53
N PRO A 1104 -18.32 29.99 -7.30
CA PRO A 1104 -19.65 30.59 -7.42
C PRO A 1104 -20.20 30.45 -8.85
N PRO A 1105 -21.53 30.36 -9.01
CA PRO A 1105 -22.15 30.12 -10.32
C PRO A 1105 -21.92 31.26 -11.33
N THR A 1106 -21.63 32.48 -10.88
CA THR A 1106 -21.47 33.70 -11.71
C THR A 1106 -20.02 34.21 -11.77
N GLY A 1107 -19.41 34.16 -12.96
CA GLY A 1107 -18.23 34.94 -13.38
C GLY A 1107 -16.87 34.62 -12.72
N PRO A 1108 -15.74 34.98 -13.38
CA PRO A 1108 -14.40 34.73 -12.84
C PRO A 1108 -14.19 35.50 -11.54
N VAL A 1109 -13.80 34.80 -10.48
CA VAL A 1109 -13.33 35.39 -9.21
C VAL A 1109 -11.84 35.66 -9.40
N ARG A 1110 -11.44 36.94 -9.42
CA ARG A 1110 -10.03 37.35 -9.36
C ARG A 1110 -9.49 37.26 -7.95
#